data_AF-A0A2M6WIP2-F1
#
_entry.id   AF-A0A2M6WIP2-F1
#
_cell.length_a   1.000
_cell.length_b   1.000
_cell.length_c   1.000
_cell.angle_alpha   90.00
_cell.angle_beta   90.00
_cell.angle_gamma   90.00
#
_symmetry.space_group_name_H-M   'P 1'
#
loop_
_entity.id
_entity.type
_entity.pdbx_description
1 polymer ?
#
loop_
_entity_poly.entity_id
_entity_poly.type
_entity_poly.pdbx_seq_one_letter_code
_entity_poly.pdbx_strand_id
1 'polypeptide(L)'
;MIVVFSLFLFLGVFLRVHAAPRFLHLPFSNELNVLQGYWYYPMGSCVNPSIDEPCKHEGIDYQTGYGKDIFSAAAGTARRHSQYNPMNFGYGEYVFISHSNRYFTLYAHMSVTNLSLPYTQIRDTSQWAFIDVAQYIGKSGNSGTGDTGMTNAHLHFETRLDNYLGGDNRDRRDPYDIHSTSTPGIASLYPPNGAQFTSCGLDFLWTQCPPSPYSPMLPVPVMPHELISRGPTYVSESLFEDTTWFFERSPYVIQSNISITSGATLTIEPGVVVKFDRGASLNVSNNAYLFASAGLGDRIVFTSLLDDSIGGDTNGDGNATVPGNSDFVGIRIFENSFGYFDNTSFHYGGSFNPQPGIVKNLGGTVTFLRSSVSHSNYGLYQTNGSLVVDSSIIRDNTSYGLFATGGILSVSRTEFGGQTIADAYLTSLSGFSSFGNVNRGGGKQEFQIAAIFSDQSWVPGIPYLINGATVNADVILTLTSDTVIKFLPAGYFHIYGTMRVEDSPQGDVYVTSYSDDSIGGDTNGDGNATGPVRGGGYRGIYFWDGSVGDFQRTHFFYGGADTHLFYGALKNIGGSLTLNQSSVSHSYHAVNQSAGTFSAEATLFEDNVFDQLYFSGGDVSLIKNVFLNPDNQSQYDAYLSGLSSFVTIDNTSSGRGGFRTGSISYDQTWYRGVPFVIDSSSLVASTSQLTLAPGVVVKFLGSGKLSVFGSLVSEGTSAEPVYVTSYRDDSIGGDTNGDGSQSQPWYTQPVNATLSLNASNGVFHPSRFLGRLFSAFSTTLIASSSIVAKSVPFGKYQRISPLVFSLVPLSHEWYG
;
A
#
# COMPACT_ATOMS: atom_id res chain seq x y z
N MET A 1 -18.24 13.47 41.23
CA MET A 1 -17.13 13.35 42.19
C MET A 1 -15.85 13.76 41.46
N ILE A 2 -14.99 14.51 42.13
CA ILE A 2 -13.93 15.37 41.58
C ILE A 2 -12.77 14.59 40.92
N VAL A 3 -12.39 15.09 39.72
CA VAL A 3 -11.09 15.08 39.00
C VAL A 3 -9.87 14.49 39.73
N VAL A 4 -9.19 13.51 39.10
CA VAL A 4 -7.71 13.42 39.00
C VAL A 4 -7.34 12.71 37.68
N PHE A 5 -6.93 13.49 36.67
CA PHE A 5 -6.20 12.99 35.50
C PHE A 5 -4.71 13.15 35.79
N SER A 6 -3.98 12.04 35.88
CA SER A 6 -2.52 12.04 35.99
C SER A 6 -1.90 12.25 34.62
N LEU A 7 -1.29 13.42 34.44
CA LEU A 7 -0.53 13.84 33.27
C LEU A 7 0.82 13.09 33.24
N PHE A 8 0.93 12.02 32.46
CA PHE A 8 2.23 11.49 32.05
C PHE A 8 2.67 12.21 30.76
N LEU A 9 3.52 13.22 30.93
CA LEU A 9 4.26 13.85 29.84
C LEU A 9 5.34 12.86 29.36
N PHE A 10 5.02 12.01 28.39
CA PHE A 10 6.06 11.31 27.63
C PHE A 10 6.51 12.23 26.50
N LEU A 11 7.71 12.78 26.67
CA LEU A 11 8.46 13.47 25.63
C LEU A 11 8.81 12.43 24.55
N GLY A 12 7.94 12.29 23.55
CA GLY A 12 8.14 11.40 22.40
C GLY A 12 9.28 11.91 21.52
N VAL A 13 10.51 11.54 21.85
CA VAL A 13 11.61 11.56 20.90
C VAL A 13 11.25 10.57 19.80
N PHE A 14 11.10 11.07 18.57
CA PHE A 14 10.86 10.27 17.37
C PHE A 14 11.95 9.21 17.19
N LEU A 15 11.72 8.00 17.69
CA LEU A 15 12.42 6.81 17.22
C LEU A 15 11.68 6.33 15.97
N ARG A 16 12.10 6.85 14.81
CA ARG A 16 11.86 6.16 13.54
C ARG A 16 12.44 4.76 13.70
N VAL A 17 11.57 3.75 13.80
CA VAL A 17 11.98 2.35 13.64
C VAL A 17 12.33 2.17 12.17
N HIS A 18 13.54 2.58 11.80
CA HIS A 18 14.16 2.14 10.57
C HIS A 18 14.32 0.62 10.73
N ALA A 19 13.80 -0.14 9.76
CA ALA A 19 14.12 -1.56 9.63
C ALA A 19 15.63 -1.74 9.85
N ALA A 20 16.01 -2.70 10.70
CA ALA A 20 17.40 -2.98 11.00
C ALA A 20 18.19 -3.14 9.68
N PRO A 21 19.22 -2.31 9.41
CA PRO A 21 19.89 -2.32 8.13
C PRO A 21 20.67 -3.63 7.97
N ARG A 22 20.41 -4.31 6.85
CA ARG A 22 21.21 -5.43 6.36
C ARG A 22 22.52 -4.86 5.79
N PHE A 23 23.61 -5.07 6.54
CA PHE A 23 25.05 -5.24 6.21
C PHE A 23 25.73 -4.43 5.07
N LEU A 24 27.04 -4.20 5.23
CA LEU A 24 27.97 -3.46 4.38
C LEU A 24 28.19 -4.12 2.99
N HIS A 25 28.29 -3.36 1.91
CA HIS A 25 28.80 -3.74 0.59
C HIS A 25 30.24 -3.24 0.43
N LEU A 26 31.10 -3.93 -0.33
CA LEU A 26 32.47 -3.47 -0.59
C LEU A 26 32.52 -2.01 -1.09
N PRO A 27 33.47 -1.19 -0.64
CA PRO A 27 33.48 0.24 -0.98
C PRO A 27 33.99 0.54 -2.39
N PHE A 28 34.18 -0.47 -3.25
CA PHE A 28 34.71 -0.36 -4.62
C PHE A 28 33.97 -1.26 -5.60
N SER A 29 34.04 -0.94 -6.89
CA SER A 29 33.17 -1.44 -7.96
C SER A 29 33.63 -2.73 -8.69
N ASN A 30 34.29 -3.67 -8.01
CA ASN A 30 34.74 -4.97 -8.57
C ASN A 30 35.79 -4.92 -9.72
N GLU A 31 37.03 -4.46 -9.49
CA GLU A 31 38.15 -4.77 -10.39
C GLU A 31 39.01 -5.93 -9.83
N LEU A 32 39.20 -6.98 -10.65
CA LEU A 32 40.01 -8.20 -10.44
C LEU A 32 41.54 -7.96 -10.31
N ASN A 33 41.98 -6.87 -9.70
CA ASN A 33 43.39 -6.64 -9.36
C ASN A 33 43.54 -6.28 -7.88
N VAL A 34 43.29 -7.24 -6.99
CA VAL A 34 43.94 -7.25 -5.67
C VAL A 34 45.39 -7.71 -5.91
N LEU A 35 46.26 -6.80 -6.36
CA LEU A 35 47.70 -7.05 -6.36
C LEU A 35 48.25 -6.62 -5.01
N GLN A 36 48.57 -7.63 -4.20
CA GLN A 36 49.34 -7.61 -2.96
C GLN A 36 48.62 -7.08 -1.71
N GLY A 37 48.62 -7.93 -0.69
CA GLY A 37 48.14 -7.63 0.64
C GLY A 37 49.11 -6.77 1.46
N TYR A 38 48.54 -6.21 2.52
CA TYR A 38 49.16 -5.84 3.79
C TYR A 38 50.46 -5.05 3.75
N TRP A 39 50.39 -3.80 4.22
CA TRP A 39 51.50 -3.23 5.00
C TRP A 39 51.11 -3.19 6.47
N TYR A 40 51.51 -4.24 7.18
CA TYR A 40 51.84 -4.12 8.60
C TYR A 40 53.21 -3.44 8.66
N TYR A 41 53.34 -2.31 9.35
CA TYR A 41 54.67 -1.94 9.86
C TYR A 41 55.05 -3.03 10.87
N PRO A 42 56.10 -3.84 10.65
CA PRO A 42 56.55 -4.76 11.68
C PRO A 42 56.83 -3.99 12.96
N MET A 43 56.43 -4.55 14.11
CA MET A 43 56.87 -4.01 15.40
C MET A 43 58.40 -3.90 15.37
N GLY A 44 58.90 -2.66 15.43
CA GLY A 44 60.33 -2.33 15.36
C GLY A 44 60.77 -1.42 14.20
N SER A 45 59.95 -1.14 13.18
CA SER A 45 60.38 -0.27 12.05
C SER A 45 59.94 1.20 12.12
N CYS A 46 59.06 1.56 13.05
CA CYS A 46 58.87 2.95 13.47
C CYS A 46 58.64 2.99 14.97
N VAL A 47 59.75 3.13 15.70
CA VAL A 47 59.70 3.64 17.07
C VAL A 47 59.43 5.14 16.91
N ASN A 48 58.38 5.67 17.54
CA ASN A 48 58.37 7.10 17.78
C ASN A 48 59.59 7.37 18.67
N PRO A 49 60.62 8.11 18.22
CA PRO A 49 61.85 8.26 19.01
C PRO A 49 61.61 8.87 20.40
N SER A 50 60.41 9.42 20.63
CA SER A 50 59.97 10.08 21.86
C SER A 50 59.27 9.14 22.86
N ILE A 51 58.71 8.01 22.42
CA ILE A 51 57.97 7.06 23.26
C ILE A 51 58.12 5.64 22.67
N ASP A 52 58.64 4.69 23.45
CA ASP A 52 58.77 3.26 23.13
C ASP A 52 57.38 2.57 23.03
N GLU A 53 56.47 3.09 22.21
CA GLU A 53 55.20 2.43 21.87
C GLU A 53 55.19 2.01 20.39
N PRO A 54 54.70 0.78 20.07
CA PRO A 54 54.49 0.36 18.70
C PRO A 54 53.36 1.17 18.04
N CYS A 55 53.61 1.71 16.85
CA CYS A 55 52.59 2.35 16.02
C CYS A 55 51.46 1.35 15.69
N LYS A 56 50.22 1.67 16.07
CA LYS A 56 49.03 0.87 15.76
C LYS A 56 48.38 1.36 14.46
N HIS A 57 48.13 0.47 13.51
CA HIS A 57 47.31 0.71 12.33
C HIS A 57 45.91 0.14 12.56
N GLU A 58 44.90 0.99 12.56
CA GLU A 58 43.61 0.70 13.22
C GLU A 58 42.42 0.74 12.24
N GLY A 59 42.69 0.36 10.99
CA GLY A 59 41.76 0.25 9.87
C GLY A 59 42.30 -0.68 8.78
N ILE A 60 41.55 -0.85 7.69
CA ILE A 60 41.95 -1.63 6.52
C ILE A 60 42.38 -0.69 5.40
N ASP A 61 43.58 -0.89 4.88
CA ASP A 61 44.02 -0.20 3.67
C ASP A 61 43.76 -1.06 2.44
N TYR A 62 42.92 -0.55 1.54
CA TYR A 62 42.70 -1.11 0.22
C TYR A 62 43.60 -0.39 -0.78
N GLN A 63 44.55 -1.11 -1.36
CA GLN A 63 45.35 -0.57 -2.46
C GLN A 63 44.47 -0.42 -3.70
N THR A 64 44.03 0.82 -3.95
CA THR A 64 43.00 1.14 -4.95
C THR A 64 43.59 1.87 -6.15
N GLY A 65 44.87 2.28 -6.12
CA GLY A 65 45.40 3.21 -7.11
C GLY A 65 44.75 4.59 -6.97
N TYR A 66 45.29 5.61 -7.66
CA TYR A 66 44.81 6.99 -7.50
C TYR A 66 43.56 7.23 -8.36
N GLY A 67 42.51 7.83 -7.79
CA GLY A 67 41.35 8.31 -8.54
C GLY A 67 40.24 7.29 -8.80
N LYS A 68 40.28 6.10 -8.19
CA LYS A 68 39.22 5.08 -8.31
C LYS A 68 38.01 5.44 -7.47
N ASP A 69 36.83 5.09 -7.96
CA ASP A 69 35.58 5.43 -7.30
C ASP A 69 35.40 4.66 -5.98
N ILE A 70 34.94 5.39 -4.98
CA ILE A 70 34.64 4.88 -3.64
C ILE A 70 33.13 5.03 -3.43
N PHE A 71 32.52 3.95 -2.95
CA PHE A 71 31.09 3.85 -2.67
C PHE A 71 30.85 3.62 -1.18
N SER A 72 29.71 4.08 -0.68
CA SER A 72 29.28 3.83 0.69
C SER A 72 29.06 2.35 0.93
N ALA A 73 29.64 1.84 2.00
CA ALA A 73 29.47 0.46 2.36
C ALA A 73 28.06 0.17 2.90
N ALA A 74 27.39 1.11 3.56
CA ALA A 74 25.98 0.98 3.89
C ALA A 74 25.24 2.31 3.81
N ALA A 75 23.91 2.22 3.71
CA ALA A 75 23.04 3.37 3.83
C ALA A 75 23.20 4.03 5.21
N GLY A 76 23.08 5.35 5.24
CA GLY A 76 23.29 6.12 6.46
C GLY A 76 23.23 7.62 6.21
N THR A 77 23.57 8.39 7.23
CA THR A 77 23.79 9.83 7.08
C THR A 77 25.28 10.10 7.01
N ALA A 78 25.71 10.90 6.04
CA ALA A 78 27.11 11.09 5.69
C ALA A 78 27.52 12.56 5.64
N ARG A 79 28.79 12.77 5.95
CA ARG A 79 29.48 14.05 5.76
C ARG A 79 30.86 13.83 5.17
N ARG A 80 31.38 14.87 4.54
CA ARG A 80 32.80 14.94 4.19
C ARG A 80 33.57 15.80 5.19
N HIS A 81 34.84 15.50 5.36
CA HIS A 81 35.75 16.25 6.22
C HIS A 81 37.15 16.26 5.60
N SER A 82 37.95 17.23 6.04
CA SER A 82 39.34 17.41 5.62
C SER A 82 40.16 17.78 6.85
N GLN A 83 41.11 16.93 7.22
CA GLN A 83 42.03 17.20 8.32
C GLN A 83 43.41 17.56 7.73
N TYR A 84 43.57 18.81 7.31
CA TYR A 84 44.90 19.33 6.94
C TYR A 84 45.66 19.73 8.22
N ASN A 85 46.64 18.93 8.64
CA ASN A 85 47.59 19.30 9.70
C ASN A 85 49.02 19.29 9.15
N PRO A 86 49.73 20.43 9.13
CA PRO A 86 51.07 20.52 8.57
C PRO A 86 52.18 19.88 9.44
N MET A 87 51.87 19.31 10.62
CA MET A 87 52.90 18.76 11.53
C MET A 87 52.73 17.30 11.98
N ASN A 88 51.78 16.50 11.46
CA ASN A 88 51.80 15.02 11.51
C ASN A 88 50.60 14.38 10.78
N PHE A 89 50.86 13.19 10.22
CA PHE A 89 50.00 12.21 9.53
C PHE A 89 48.53 12.13 9.99
N GLY A 90 47.58 12.20 9.06
CA GLY A 90 46.15 12.13 9.34
C GLY A 90 45.33 11.53 8.19
N TYR A 91 44.01 11.42 8.36
CA TYR A 91 43.10 10.81 7.37
C TYR A 91 43.02 11.56 6.03
N GLY A 92 43.57 12.78 5.93
CA GLY A 92 43.47 13.60 4.73
C GLY A 92 42.03 14.04 4.44
N GLU A 93 41.61 13.91 3.19
CA GLU A 93 40.20 13.99 2.80
C GLU A 93 39.50 12.67 3.14
N TYR A 94 38.35 12.75 3.80
CA TYR A 94 37.60 11.57 4.16
C TYR A 94 36.08 11.80 4.23
N VAL A 95 35.34 10.70 4.06
CA VAL A 95 33.90 10.63 4.29
C VAL A 95 33.64 9.82 5.55
N PHE A 96 32.65 10.26 6.33
CA PHE A 96 32.22 9.60 7.55
C PHE A 96 30.71 9.37 7.48
N ILE A 97 30.28 8.13 7.72
CA ILE A 97 28.88 7.71 7.60
C ILE A 97 28.42 7.13 8.94
N SER A 98 27.30 7.63 9.44
CA SER A 98 26.55 7.07 10.58
C SER A 98 25.46 6.15 10.07
N HIS A 99 25.38 4.94 10.62
CA HIS A 99 24.37 3.95 10.26
C HIS A 99 23.31 3.80 11.37
N SER A 100 22.12 3.32 11.01
CA SER A 100 20.98 3.20 11.96
C SER A 100 21.14 2.09 13.00
N ASN A 101 22.17 1.25 12.90
CA ASN A 101 22.48 0.13 13.79
C ASN A 101 23.63 0.40 14.77
N ARG A 102 23.92 1.69 15.07
CA ARG A 102 25.01 2.08 15.98
C ARG A 102 26.42 1.83 15.44
N TYR A 103 26.57 1.59 14.15
CA TYR A 103 27.89 1.54 13.51
C TYR A 103 28.20 2.81 12.73
N PHE A 104 29.49 3.07 12.57
CA PHE A 104 30.02 4.11 11.69
C PHE A 104 31.02 3.51 10.72
N THR A 105 31.09 4.07 9.52
CA THR A 105 32.17 3.80 8.56
C THR A 105 32.94 5.06 8.20
N LEU A 106 34.26 4.92 8.03
CA LEU A 106 35.18 5.99 7.65
C LEU A 106 35.95 5.59 6.39
N TYR A 107 36.11 6.54 5.45
CA TYR A 107 36.76 6.36 4.16
C TYR A 107 37.78 7.47 3.98
N ALA A 108 39.06 7.17 4.11
CA ALA A 108 40.14 8.16 4.20
C ALA A 108 41.17 8.04 3.08
N HIS A 109 42.10 9.01 3.09
CA HIS A 109 43.11 9.24 2.05
C HIS A 109 42.50 9.52 0.68
N MET A 110 41.26 10.01 0.64
CA MET A 110 40.56 10.27 -0.61
C MET A 110 41.25 11.40 -1.39
N SER A 111 41.21 11.35 -2.72
CA SER A 111 41.67 12.47 -3.56
C SER A 111 40.57 13.51 -3.75
N VAL A 112 39.32 13.05 -3.81
CA VAL A 112 38.12 13.86 -3.98
C VAL A 112 37.00 13.26 -3.14
N THR A 113 36.33 14.08 -2.34
CA THR A 113 35.07 13.70 -1.68
C THR A 113 33.87 14.23 -2.47
N ASN A 114 32.73 13.55 -2.41
CA ASN A 114 31.51 14.00 -3.08
C ASN A 114 31.07 15.37 -2.52
N LEU A 115 31.11 16.41 -3.36
CA LEU A 115 30.86 17.80 -2.94
C LEU A 115 29.42 18.05 -2.50
N SER A 116 28.48 17.20 -2.91
CA SER A 116 27.09 17.23 -2.48
C SER A 116 26.93 16.83 -1.01
N LEU A 117 27.92 16.15 -0.42
CA LEU A 117 27.94 15.89 1.01
C LEU A 117 28.29 17.15 1.79
N PRO A 118 27.58 17.45 2.89
CA PRO A 118 27.87 18.60 3.72
C PRO A 118 29.27 18.49 4.31
N TYR A 119 30.01 19.59 4.26
CA TYR A 119 31.28 19.73 4.98
C TYR A 119 31.00 20.32 6.36
N THR A 120 31.27 19.57 7.43
CA THR A 120 31.01 20.03 8.79
C THR A 120 32.03 19.49 9.80
N GLN A 121 32.45 20.34 10.73
CA GLN A 121 33.23 19.95 11.91
C GLN A 121 32.33 19.58 13.11
N ILE A 122 31.01 19.76 12.97
CA ILE A 122 30.03 19.62 14.05
C ILE A 122 29.67 18.14 14.24
N ARG A 123 29.52 17.71 15.49
CA ARG A 123 29.24 16.32 15.90
C ARG A 123 27.77 15.91 15.79
N ASP A 124 26.90 16.83 15.38
CA ASP A 124 25.46 16.63 15.23
C ASP A 124 25.16 16.06 13.84
N THR A 125 24.56 14.86 13.82
CA THR A 125 24.18 14.14 12.60
C THR A 125 22.91 14.67 11.95
N SER A 126 22.15 15.55 12.62
CA SER A 126 20.93 16.17 12.07
C SER A 126 21.19 17.03 10.84
N GLN A 127 22.44 17.43 10.61
CA GLN A 127 22.86 18.26 9.47
C GLN A 127 23.63 17.48 8.39
N TRP A 128 23.67 16.15 8.48
CA TRP A 128 24.36 15.29 7.52
C TRP A 128 23.41 14.87 6.39
N ALA A 129 23.95 14.58 5.20
CA ALA A 129 23.12 14.18 4.06
C ALA A 129 22.84 12.68 4.12
N PHE A 130 21.61 12.27 3.82
CA PHE A 130 21.32 10.85 3.65
C PHE A 130 22.00 10.30 2.39
N ILE A 131 22.54 9.10 2.49
CA ILE A 131 23.06 8.33 1.37
C ILE A 131 22.61 6.87 1.46
N ASP A 132 22.38 6.26 0.31
CA ASP A 132 22.05 4.85 0.17
C ASP A 132 23.30 3.96 0.26
N VAL A 133 23.10 2.65 0.32
CA VAL A 133 24.18 1.66 0.17
C VAL A 133 24.73 1.70 -1.25
N ALA A 134 26.04 1.50 -1.41
CA ALA A 134 26.76 1.55 -2.69
C ALA A 134 26.59 2.88 -3.46
N GLN A 135 26.28 3.98 -2.77
CA GLN A 135 26.23 5.31 -3.36
C GLN A 135 27.64 5.88 -3.50
N TYR A 136 27.94 6.56 -4.61
CA TYR A 136 29.24 7.21 -4.83
C TYR A 136 29.53 8.31 -3.79
N ILE A 137 30.66 8.18 -3.08
CA ILE A 137 31.07 9.11 -2.02
C ILE A 137 32.40 9.83 -2.31
N GLY A 138 33.14 9.43 -3.35
CA GLY A 138 34.33 10.13 -3.79
C GLY A 138 35.33 9.22 -4.51
N LYS A 139 36.60 9.63 -4.55
CA LYS A 139 37.69 8.92 -5.23
C LYS A 139 38.86 8.63 -4.30
N SER A 140 39.51 7.48 -4.46
CA SER A 140 40.73 7.10 -3.74
C SER A 140 41.89 8.04 -4.05
N GLY A 141 42.84 8.13 -3.12
CA GLY A 141 43.98 9.03 -3.25
C GLY A 141 45.10 8.66 -2.29
N ASN A 142 45.82 9.68 -1.83
CA ASN A 142 46.91 9.56 -0.88
C ASN A 142 46.96 10.77 0.08
N SER A 143 45.84 11.47 0.26
CA SER A 143 45.80 12.68 1.09
C SER A 143 46.09 12.36 2.56
N GLY A 144 46.82 13.24 3.26
CA GLY A 144 47.13 13.10 4.70
C GLY A 144 48.21 12.07 5.08
N THR A 145 48.76 11.33 4.11
CA THR A 145 49.70 10.21 4.36
C THR A 145 51.14 10.60 4.71
N GLY A 146 51.53 11.89 4.59
CA GLY A 146 52.85 12.42 4.94
C GLY A 146 54.03 11.74 4.20
N ASP A 147 54.95 12.53 3.68
CA ASP A 147 56.06 12.11 2.80
C ASP A 147 57.00 11.04 3.42
N THR A 148 56.59 9.76 3.38
CA THR A 148 57.35 8.60 3.91
C THR A 148 57.63 7.54 2.84
N GLY A 149 57.43 7.87 1.55
CA GLY A 149 57.75 6.96 0.46
C GLY A 149 56.67 5.93 0.12
N MET A 150 55.46 6.03 0.69
CA MET A 150 54.29 5.32 0.15
C MET A 150 53.79 6.04 -1.11
N THR A 151 54.36 5.68 -2.26
CA THR A 151 53.95 6.19 -3.58
C THR A 151 52.64 5.59 -4.10
N ASN A 152 51.95 4.76 -3.31
CA ASN A 152 50.77 4.01 -3.75
C ASN A 152 49.50 4.56 -3.09
N ALA A 153 48.63 5.15 -3.92
CA ALA A 153 47.31 5.56 -3.50
C ALA A 153 46.47 4.37 -3.01
N HIS A 154 45.82 4.57 -1.87
CA HIS A 154 45.03 3.56 -1.17
C HIS A 154 43.82 4.22 -0.50
N LEU A 155 42.85 3.39 -0.15
CA LEU A 155 41.69 3.78 0.64
C LEU A 155 41.86 3.20 2.04
N HIS A 156 41.91 4.06 3.06
CA HIS A 156 41.84 3.63 4.44
C HIS A 156 40.37 3.53 4.88
N PHE A 157 39.94 2.36 5.31
CA PHE A 157 38.56 2.04 5.66
C PHE A 157 38.45 1.56 7.10
N GLU A 158 37.50 2.09 7.85
CA GLU A 158 37.26 1.66 9.23
C GLU A 158 35.79 1.39 9.51
N THR A 159 35.54 0.47 10.45
CA THR A 159 34.24 0.26 11.10
C THR A 159 34.34 0.53 12.60
N ARG A 160 33.36 1.25 13.15
CA ARG A 160 33.34 1.66 14.56
C ARG A 160 31.97 1.45 15.19
N LEU A 161 31.92 1.18 16.49
CA LEU A 161 30.68 1.05 17.27
C LEU A 161 30.45 2.31 18.14
N ASP A 162 29.18 2.71 18.27
CA ASP A 162 28.62 3.97 18.82
C ASP A 162 28.99 4.40 20.26
N ASN A 163 29.96 3.79 20.93
CA ASN A 163 30.47 4.36 22.18
C ASN A 163 31.49 5.48 21.88
N TYR A 164 30.96 6.61 21.42
CA TYR A 164 31.53 7.95 21.56
C TYR A 164 32.66 8.38 20.60
N LEU A 165 32.42 9.57 20.02
CA LEU A 165 33.32 10.38 19.19
C LEU A 165 34.51 10.96 20.02
N GLY A 166 35.32 10.10 20.63
CA GLY A 166 36.41 10.51 21.53
C GLY A 166 37.51 9.47 21.71
N GLY A 167 38.34 9.27 20.69
CA GLY A 167 39.78 9.01 20.81
C GLY A 167 40.30 7.78 21.57
N ASP A 168 39.48 6.85 22.06
CA ASP A 168 39.96 5.59 22.66
C ASP A 168 39.92 4.45 21.61
N ASN A 169 40.98 3.65 21.55
CA ASN A 169 41.18 2.60 20.54
C ASN A 169 40.33 1.33 20.79
N ARG A 170 39.36 1.39 21.72
CA ARG A 170 38.55 0.24 22.19
C ARG A 170 37.20 0.05 21.46
N ASP A 171 36.78 1.01 20.63
CA ASP A 171 35.48 0.98 19.93
C ASP A 171 35.56 0.73 18.41
N ARG A 172 36.79 0.57 17.89
CA ARG A 172 37.01 0.09 16.53
C ARG A 172 36.66 -1.39 16.45
N ARG A 173 36.04 -1.78 15.35
CA ARG A 173 35.67 -3.17 15.07
C ARG A 173 36.39 -3.60 13.83
N ASP A 174 36.77 -4.86 13.81
CA ASP A 174 37.21 -5.50 12.59
C ASP A 174 36.00 -5.59 11.63
N PRO A 175 36.08 -5.02 10.41
CA PRO A 175 35.03 -5.13 9.42
C PRO A 175 34.61 -6.56 9.07
N TYR A 176 35.41 -7.58 9.38
CA TYR A 176 34.99 -8.99 9.21
C TYR A 176 34.85 -9.77 10.52
N ASP A 177 35.02 -9.17 11.70
CA ASP A 177 34.71 -9.84 12.97
C ASP A 177 34.29 -8.81 14.03
N ILE A 178 32.99 -8.55 14.11
CA ILE A 178 32.44 -7.51 15.00
C ILE A 178 32.25 -7.96 16.44
N HIS A 179 32.32 -9.27 16.71
CA HIS A 179 32.11 -9.85 18.03
C HIS A 179 33.41 -10.21 18.74
N SER A 180 34.55 -10.11 18.06
CA SER A 180 35.88 -10.20 18.68
C SER A 180 36.03 -9.17 19.82
N THR A 181 36.09 -9.69 21.04
CA THR A 181 36.37 -8.93 22.28
C THR A 181 37.87 -8.79 22.53
N SER A 182 38.71 -9.38 21.68
CA SER A 182 40.15 -9.18 21.75
C SER A 182 40.45 -7.75 21.29
N THR A 183 41.20 -7.01 22.11
CA THR A 183 41.84 -5.78 21.63
C THR A 183 42.66 -6.18 20.40
N PRO A 184 42.59 -5.47 19.25
CA PRO A 184 43.46 -5.76 18.10
C PRO A 184 44.89 -5.50 18.53
N GLY A 185 45.51 -6.54 19.05
CA GLY A 185 46.67 -6.48 19.90
C GLY A 185 47.38 -7.79 19.72
N ILE A 186 48.59 -7.66 19.15
CA ILE A 186 49.55 -8.72 18.80
C ILE A 186 49.32 -9.26 17.39
N ALA A 187 50.35 -9.03 16.55
CA ALA A 187 50.47 -9.40 15.15
C ALA A 187 49.81 -10.75 14.78
N SER A 188 48.67 -10.67 14.09
CA SER A 188 48.13 -11.78 13.33
C SER A 188 47.84 -11.30 11.92
N LEU A 189 48.41 -11.97 10.92
CA LEU A 189 48.05 -11.83 9.50
C LEU A 189 46.53 -11.81 9.37
N TYR A 190 45.99 -10.94 8.52
CA TYR A 190 44.57 -10.95 8.24
C TYR A 190 44.29 -11.64 6.89
N PRO A 191 43.16 -12.35 6.74
CA PRO A 191 42.52 -13.02 7.87
C PRO A 191 43.54 -13.98 8.52
N PRO A 192 43.38 -14.32 9.82
CA PRO A 192 44.32 -15.19 10.54
C PRO A 192 44.66 -16.44 9.73
N ASN A 193 45.96 -16.79 9.66
CA ASN A 193 46.45 -17.97 8.95
C ASN A 193 45.56 -19.20 9.25
N GLY A 194 44.87 -19.71 8.23
CA GLY A 194 43.91 -20.82 8.35
C GLY A 194 42.43 -20.43 8.30
N ALA A 195 42.10 -19.14 8.23
CA ALA A 195 40.75 -18.67 7.94
C ALA A 195 40.40 -18.94 6.47
N GLN A 196 39.81 -20.09 6.21
CA GLN A 196 39.12 -20.40 4.96
C GLN A 196 37.67 -19.97 5.12
N PHE A 197 37.29 -18.78 4.66
CA PHE A 197 35.88 -18.39 4.60
C PHE A 197 35.24 -19.02 3.36
N THR A 198 34.96 -20.33 3.42
CA THR A 198 34.15 -21.05 2.41
C THR A 198 32.64 -20.91 2.64
N SER A 199 32.23 -20.17 3.69
CA SER A 199 30.84 -19.79 3.99
C SER A 199 30.82 -18.59 4.94
N CYS A 200 29.98 -17.57 4.67
CA CYS A 200 29.81 -16.45 5.60
C CYS A 200 29.06 -16.93 6.86
N GLY A 201 29.70 -16.85 8.03
CA GLY A 201 29.06 -17.15 9.32
C GLY A 201 28.15 -16.02 9.81
N LEU A 202 27.57 -16.16 11.00
CA LEU A 202 26.59 -15.22 11.58
C LEU A 202 27.18 -13.87 12.08
N ASP A 203 28.50 -13.70 12.08
CA ASP A 203 29.21 -12.65 12.84
C ASP A 203 29.98 -11.62 11.95
N PHE A 204 29.55 -11.36 10.71
CA PHE A 204 30.24 -10.49 9.74
C PHE A 204 29.46 -9.21 9.39
N LEU A 205 30.14 -8.11 9.04
CA LEU A 205 29.48 -6.87 8.60
C LEU A 205 29.11 -6.83 7.12
N TRP A 206 29.56 -7.74 6.25
CA TRP A 206 29.38 -7.63 4.79
C TRP A 206 28.20 -8.46 4.24
N THR A 207 27.53 -7.96 3.19
CA THR A 207 26.45 -8.67 2.45
C THR A 207 26.97 -9.70 1.44
N GLN A 208 28.25 -9.61 1.07
CA GLN A 208 28.99 -10.59 0.27
C GLN A 208 30.32 -10.88 0.99
N CYS A 209 30.72 -12.16 1.09
CA CYS A 209 32.04 -12.50 1.63
C CYS A 209 33.14 -11.92 0.72
N PRO A 210 34.08 -11.11 1.24
CA PRO A 210 35.17 -10.64 0.40
C PRO A 210 36.13 -11.80 0.08
N PRO A 211 36.78 -11.79 -1.10
CA PRO A 211 37.62 -12.90 -1.53
C PRO A 211 38.77 -13.16 -0.55
N SER A 212 39.12 -14.43 -0.33
CA SER A 212 40.29 -14.84 0.46
C SER A 212 41.57 -14.20 -0.10
N PRO A 213 42.44 -13.57 0.71
CA PRO A 213 43.71 -13.02 0.24
C PRO A 213 44.81 -14.08 0.03
N TYR A 214 44.51 -15.37 0.16
CA TYR A 214 45.45 -16.45 -0.17
C TYR A 214 44.85 -17.43 -1.18
N SER A 215 45.20 -17.24 -2.44
CA SER A 215 45.46 -18.35 -3.34
C SER A 215 46.69 -17.96 -4.16
N PRO A 216 47.87 -18.57 -3.94
CA PRO A 216 48.98 -18.37 -4.86
C PRO A 216 48.56 -19.01 -6.18
N MET A 217 47.98 -18.20 -7.07
CA MET A 217 47.94 -18.55 -8.47
C MET A 217 49.39 -18.70 -8.91
N LEU A 218 49.80 -19.94 -9.15
CA LEU A 218 50.93 -20.20 -10.03
C LEU A 218 50.71 -19.38 -11.30
N PRO A 219 51.76 -18.76 -11.88
CA PRO A 219 51.60 -17.92 -13.05
C PRO A 219 50.94 -18.75 -14.15
N VAL A 220 49.67 -18.45 -14.44
CA VAL A 220 49.04 -18.86 -15.68
C VAL A 220 49.90 -18.25 -16.78
N PRO A 221 50.41 -19.04 -17.74
CA PRO A 221 51.16 -18.49 -18.84
C PRO A 221 50.30 -17.46 -19.56
N VAL A 222 50.74 -16.20 -19.55
CA VAL A 222 50.19 -15.17 -20.43
C VAL A 222 50.53 -15.64 -21.85
N MET A 223 49.56 -16.29 -22.50
CA MET A 223 49.59 -16.43 -23.94
C MET A 223 49.39 -15.02 -24.50
N PRO A 224 50.27 -14.55 -25.41
CA PRO A 224 50.16 -13.22 -25.96
C PRO A 224 48.82 -13.08 -26.70
N HIS A 225 48.20 -11.91 -26.53
CA HIS A 225 46.98 -11.49 -27.19
C HIS A 225 46.92 -11.92 -28.66
N GLU A 226 45.96 -12.78 -28.98
CA GLU A 226 45.12 -12.59 -30.15
C GLU A 226 43.70 -12.30 -29.65
N LEU A 227 43.19 -11.13 -30.01
CA LEU A 227 41.78 -10.75 -29.88
C LEU A 227 40.94 -11.71 -30.73
N ILE A 228 40.41 -12.77 -30.12
CA ILE A 228 39.36 -13.58 -30.73
C ILE A 228 38.21 -13.66 -29.72
N SER A 229 37.15 -12.88 -29.98
CA SER A 229 35.80 -13.21 -29.51
C SER A 229 35.49 -14.64 -29.94
N ARG A 230 35.37 -15.59 -29.00
CA ARG A 230 35.11 -17.01 -29.29
C ARG A 230 33.65 -17.42 -29.07
N GLY A 231 32.75 -16.48 -28.79
CA GLY A 231 31.31 -16.75 -28.79
C GLY A 231 30.79 -16.94 -30.23
N PRO A 232 29.67 -17.66 -30.42
CA PRO A 232 28.81 -18.25 -29.39
C PRO A 232 29.40 -19.53 -28.75
N THR A 233 29.19 -19.68 -27.44
CA THR A 233 29.47 -20.92 -26.69
C THR A 233 28.19 -21.73 -26.55
N TYR A 234 28.11 -22.88 -27.21
CA TYR A 234 26.95 -23.76 -27.13
C TYR A 234 27.00 -24.66 -25.88
N VAL A 235 25.89 -24.71 -25.14
CA VAL A 235 25.72 -25.47 -23.90
C VAL A 235 24.55 -26.44 -24.09
N SER A 236 24.87 -27.73 -24.14
CA SER A 236 23.89 -28.81 -24.37
C SER A 236 23.84 -29.85 -23.24
N GLU A 237 24.80 -29.79 -22.31
CA GLU A 237 24.92 -30.70 -21.17
C GLU A 237 24.77 -29.98 -19.82
N SER A 238 24.45 -30.74 -18.78
CA SER A 238 24.32 -30.23 -17.41
C SER A 238 25.67 -29.95 -16.76
N LEU A 239 25.70 -29.02 -15.80
CA LEU A 239 26.88 -28.60 -15.07
C LEU A 239 27.04 -29.45 -13.80
N PHE A 240 28.07 -30.29 -13.78
CA PHE A 240 28.38 -31.22 -12.68
C PHE A 240 29.38 -30.68 -11.66
N GLU A 241 30.05 -29.58 -12.00
CA GLU A 241 31.07 -28.93 -11.18
C GLU A 241 30.91 -27.41 -11.25
N ASP A 242 31.59 -26.71 -10.35
CA ASP A 242 31.59 -25.25 -10.33
C ASP A 242 32.08 -24.71 -11.67
N THR A 243 31.23 -23.90 -12.31
CA THR A 243 31.43 -23.40 -13.66
C THR A 243 31.31 -21.88 -13.67
N THR A 244 32.19 -21.21 -14.40
CA THR A 244 32.09 -19.77 -14.64
C THR A 244 31.84 -19.51 -16.12
N TRP A 245 30.81 -18.72 -16.42
CA TRP A 245 30.54 -18.19 -17.74
C TRP A 245 31.19 -16.82 -17.88
N PHE A 246 32.31 -16.79 -18.60
CA PHE A 246 33.12 -15.60 -18.87
C PHE A 246 32.56 -14.74 -19.99
N PHE A 247 32.69 -13.41 -19.87
CA PHE A 247 32.28 -12.44 -20.91
C PHE A 247 32.95 -12.72 -22.27
N GLU A 248 34.23 -13.09 -22.28
CA GLU A 248 35.02 -13.34 -23.50
C GLU A 248 34.49 -14.50 -24.37
N ARG A 249 33.60 -15.32 -23.81
CA ARG A 249 32.97 -16.48 -24.45
C ARG A 249 31.47 -16.27 -24.71
N SER A 250 30.96 -15.06 -24.43
CA SER A 250 29.58 -14.64 -24.70
C SER A 250 29.32 -14.51 -26.20
N PRO A 251 28.12 -14.85 -26.71
CA PRO A 251 26.96 -15.34 -25.96
C PRO A 251 27.06 -16.84 -25.61
N TYR A 252 26.41 -17.25 -24.52
CA TYR A 252 26.19 -18.66 -24.17
C TYR A 252 24.81 -19.10 -24.67
N VAL A 253 24.74 -20.20 -25.42
CA VAL A 253 23.52 -20.69 -26.07
C VAL A 253 23.10 -22.01 -25.46
N ILE A 254 22.01 -22.00 -24.70
CA ILE A 254 21.45 -23.19 -24.07
C ILE A 254 20.52 -23.88 -25.08
N GLN A 255 20.98 -25.04 -25.58
CA GLN A 255 20.32 -25.75 -26.69
C GLN A 255 19.26 -26.77 -26.23
N SER A 256 19.23 -27.06 -24.93
CA SER A 256 18.37 -28.10 -24.36
C SER A 256 18.03 -27.77 -22.90
N ASN A 257 17.28 -28.63 -22.24
CA ASN A 257 17.07 -28.52 -20.79
C ASN A 257 18.35 -28.95 -20.07
N ILE A 258 19.07 -27.99 -19.49
CA ILE A 258 20.28 -28.24 -18.71
C ILE A 258 20.03 -27.98 -17.23
N SER A 259 20.84 -28.58 -16.37
CA SER A 259 20.78 -28.39 -14.93
C SER A 259 22.14 -28.01 -14.35
N ILE A 260 22.17 -27.10 -13.39
CA ILE A 260 23.25 -27.03 -12.40
C ILE A 260 22.89 -28.10 -11.38
N THR A 261 23.73 -29.11 -11.28
CA THR A 261 23.46 -30.28 -10.45
C THR A 261 23.79 -30.01 -8.98
N SER A 262 23.29 -30.86 -8.08
CA SER A 262 23.44 -30.70 -6.63
C SER A 262 24.91 -30.51 -6.23
N GLY A 263 25.19 -29.45 -5.46
CA GLY A 263 26.54 -29.11 -4.99
C GLY A 263 27.38 -28.29 -5.96
N ALA A 264 26.92 -28.09 -7.21
CA ALA A 264 27.61 -27.25 -8.18
C ALA A 264 27.10 -25.80 -8.15
N THR A 265 27.98 -24.89 -8.56
CA THR A 265 27.73 -23.46 -8.68
C THR A 265 27.94 -23.00 -10.12
N LEU A 266 26.98 -22.25 -10.68
CA LEU A 266 27.20 -21.47 -11.89
C LEU A 266 27.38 -20.00 -11.53
N THR A 267 28.52 -19.43 -11.90
CA THR A 267 28.80 -18.00 -11.82
C THR A 267 28.77 -17.38 -13.22
N ILE A 268 28.05 -16.29 -13.42
CA ILE A 268 27.95 -15.57 -14.69
C ILE A 268 28.55 -14.18 -14.53
N GLU A 269 29.55 -13.87 -15.34
CA GLU A 269 30.23 -12.57 -15.30
C GLU A 269 29.36 -11.43 -15.84
N PRO A 270 29.62 -10.18 -15.42
CA PRO A 270 29.00 -8.99 -16.01
C PRO A 270 29.12 -8.97 -17.55
N GLY A 271 28.10 -8.43 -18.21
CA GLY A 271 28.02 -8.29 -19.68
C GLY A 271 27.73 -9.57 -20.46
N VAL A 272 27.66 -10.74 -19.80
CA VAL A 272 27.34 -12.00 -20.47
C VAL A 272 25.91 -11.99 -21.01
N VAL A 273 25.76 -12.47 -22.25
CA VAL A 273 24.47 -12.76 -22.89
C VAL A 273 24.25 -14.26 -22.87
N VAL A 274 23.11 -14.69 -22.35
CA VAL A 274 22.63 -16.07 -22.31
C VAL A 274 21.40 -16.18 -23.20
N LYS A 275 21.49 -16.98 -24.25
CA LYS A 275 20.41 -17.25 -25.20
C LYS A 275 19.86 -18.66 -24.99
N PHE A 276 18.55 -18.82 -25.19
CA PHE A 276 17.87 -20.10 -25.05
C PHE A 276 17.23 -20.51 -26.38
N ASP A 277 17.48 -21.74 -26.79
CA ASP A 277 16.70 -22.40 -27.84
C ASP A 277 15.22 -22.48 -27.42
N ARG A 278 14.34 -22.59 -28.41
CA ARG A 278 12.90 -22.70 -28.13
C ARG A 278 12.60 -23.88 -27.21
N GLY A 279 11.88 -23.61 -26.13
CA GLY A 279 11.53 -24.60 -25.11
C GLY A 279 12.66 -25.02 -24.16
N ALA A 280 13.87 -24.47 -24.28
CA ALA A 280 14.98 -24.76 -23.40
C ALA A 280 14.79 -24.18 -21.98
N SER A 281 15.45 -24.76 -20.99
CA SER A 281 15.44 -24.31 -19.59
C SER A 281 16.79 -24.48 -18.92
N LEU A 282 17.04 -23.64 -17.91
CA LEU A 282 18.13 -23.80 -16.95
C LEU A 282 17.55 -24.15 -15.58
N ASN A 283 17.93 -25.30 -15.05
CA ASN A 283 17.44 -25.79 -13.76
C ASN A 283 18.53 -25.67 -12.70
N VAL A 284 18.29 -24.93 -11.63
CA VAL A 284 19.12 -24.93 -10.43
C VAL A 284 18.57 -26.02 -9.52
N SER A 285 19.20 -27.19 -9.56
CA SER A 285 18.75 -28.38 -8.81
C SER A 285 18.86 -28.17 -7.30
N ASN A 286 18.29 -29.08 -6.51
CA ASN A 286 18.40 -29.02 -5.05
C ASN A 286 19.86 -28.90 -4.61
N ASN A 287 20.15 -27.97 -3.68
CA ASN A 287 21.49 -27.66 -3.18
C ASN A 287 22.48 -27.15 -4.25
N ALA A 288 22.00 -26.59 -5.35
CA ALA A 288 22.83 -25.92 -6.35
C ALA A 288 22.70 -24.39 -6.26
N TYR A 289 23.66 -23.69 -6.86
CA TYR A 289 23.73 -22.22 -6.79
C TYR A 289 23.90 -21.59 -8.17
N LEU A 290 23.19 -20.49 -8.42
CA LEU A 290 23.35 -19.64 -9.59
C LEU A 290 23.61 -18.20 -9.14
N PHE A 291 24.76 -17.66 -9.52
CA PHE A 291 25.17 -16.28 -9.28
C PHE A 291 25.30 -15.52 -10.59
N ALA A 292 24.32 -14.68 -10.91
CA ALA A 292 24.35 -13.71 -12.01
C ALA A 292 24.36 -12.30 -11.41
N SER A 293 25.55 -11.79 -11.11
CA SER A 293 25.73 -10.52 -10.40
C SER A 293 26.58 -9.56 -11.21
N ALA A 294 25.93 -8.65 -11.93
CA ALA A 294 26.61 -7.60 -12.68
C ALA A 294 27.03 -6.39 -11.82
N GLY A 295 26.44 -6.22 -10.62
CA GLY A 295 26.67 -5.04 -9.80
C GLY A 295 26.32 -3.76 -10.59
N LEU A 296 27.27 -2.81 -10.67
CA LEU A 296 27.15 -1.61 -11.52
C LEU A 296 27.80 -1.77 -12.92
N GLY A 297 28.32 -2.96 -13.23
CA GLY A 297 28.92 -3.27 -14.53
C GLY A 297 27.87 -3.48 -15.63
N ASP A 298 28.35 -3.95 -16.79
CA ASP A 298 27.46 -4.26 -17.91
C ASP A 298 26.47 -5.34 -17.52
N ARG A 299 25.22 -5.11 -17.89
CA ARG A 299 24.07 -5.92 -17.50
C ARG A 299 24.13 -7.32 -18.10
N ILE A 300 23.85 -8.35 -17.29
CA ILE A 300 23.74 -9.73 -17.77
C ILE A 300 22.38 -9.91 -18.45
N VAL A 301 22.32 -10.50 -19.63
CA VAL A 301 21.06 -10.62 -20.40
C VAL A 301 20.69 -12.07 -20.65
N PHE A 302 19.46 -12.44 -20.34
CA PHE A 302 18.83 -13.72 -20.67
C PHE A 302 17.72 -13.47 -21.71
N THR A 303 17.85 -14.06 -22.90
CA THR A 303 16.93 -13.80 -24.02
C THR A 303 16.73 -15.01 -24.91
N SER A 304 15.81 -14.91 -25.88
CA SER A 304 15.57 -15.93 -26.90
C SER A 304 16.76 -16.08 -27.84
N LEU A 305 16.97 -17.29 -28.38
CA LEU A 305 17.90 -17.52 -29.49
C LEU A 305 17.64 -16.57 -30.66
N LEU A 306 16.36 -16.26 -30.90
CA LEU A 306 15.87 -15.47 -32.03
C LEU A 306 16.04 -13.95 -31.85
N ASP A 307 16.57 -13.51 -30.71
CA ASP A 307 16.78 -12.08 -30.42
C ASP A 307 18.12 -11.60 -31.00
N ASP A 308 18.10 -11.16 -32.25
CA ASP A 308 19.30 -10.63 -32.93
C ASP A 308 19.78 -9.30 -32.36
N SER A 309 18.91 -8.57 -31.64
CA SER A 309 19.22 -7.25 -31.11
C SER A 309 20.22 -7.30 -29.94
N ILE A 310 20.37 -8.46 -29.31
CA ILE A 310 21.27 -8.68 -28.17
C ILE A 310 22.16 -9.89 -28.46
N GLY A 311 23.48 -9.71 -28.43
CA GLY A 311 24.44 -10.80 -28.66
C GLY A 311 24.55 -11.31 -30.11
N GLY A 312 23.84 -10.69 -31.06
CA GLY A 312 23.92 -10.97 -32.51
C GLY A 312 23.12 -12.20 -32.97
N ASP A 313 23.02 -12.38 -34.28
CA ASP A 313 22.31 -13.50 -34.94
C ASP A 313 23.01 -14.84 -34.63
N THR A 314 22.44 -15.59 -33.67
CA THR A 314 23.07 -16.80 -33.12
C THR A 314 22.51 -18.09 -33.72
N ASN A 315 21.38 -17.97 -34.44
CA ASN A 315 20.71 -18.99 -35.26
C ASN A 315 21.12 -18.92 -36.75
N GLY A 316 21.79 -17.85 -37.19
CA GLY A 316 22.32 -17.69 -38.54
C GLY A 316 21.26 -17.46 -39.61
N ASP A 317 20.07 -16.95 -39.24
CA ASP A 317 18.97 -16.72 -40.18
C ASP A 317 18.77 -15.25 -40.58
N GLY A 318 19.66 -14.37 -40.13
CA GLY A 318 19.49 -12.92 -40.23
C GLY A 318 18.19 -12.49 -39.55
N ASN A 319 17.55 -11.43 -40.03
CA ASN A 319 16.28 -10.95 -39.44
C ASN A 319 15.05 -11.80 -39.85
N ALA A 320 15.22 -13.07 -40.23
CA ALA A 320 14.13 -13.91 -40.73
C ALA A 320 13.18 -14.33 -39.61
N THR A 321 13.70 -14.48 -38.39
CA THR A 321 12.93 -14.75 -37.18
C THR A 321 13.02 -13.57 -36.22
N VAL A 322 12.00 -13.45 -35.36
CA VAL A 322 11.96 -12.45 -34.29
C VAL A 322 11.51 -13.13 -33.00
N PRO A 323 11.97 -12.67 -31.84
CA PRO A 323 11.66 -13.33 -30.59
C PRO A 323 10.18 -13.13 -30.22
N GLY A 324 9.55 -14.22 -29.79
CA GLY A 324 8.19 -14.25 -29.31
C GLY A 324 8.13 -14.44 -27.79
N ASN A 325 7.09 -13.89 -27.17
CA ASN A 325 6.82 -14.18 -25.76
C ASN A 325 6.60 -15.69 -25.59
N SER A 326 7.18 -16.32 -24.56
CA SER A 326 7.20 -17.78 -24.41
C SER A 326 8.07 -18.56 -25.40
N ASP A 327 9.14 -17.98 -25.95
CA ASP A 327 10.06 -18.74 -26.79
C ASP A 327 10.74 -19.87 -25.99
N PHE A 328 11.18 -19.60 -24.75
CA PHE A 328 11.82 -20.59 -23.87
C PHE A 328 11.13 -20.73 -22.52
N VAL A 329 11.46 -21.79 -21.79
CA VAL A 329 10.78 -22.13 -20.53
C VAL A 329 11.18 -21.18 -19.40
N GLY A 330 12.45 -20.81 -19.31
CA GLY A 330 13.01 -19.94 -18.27
C GLY A 330 14.00 -20.67 -17.34
N ILE A 331 14.27 -20.02 -16.20
CA ILE A 331 15.12 -20.54 -15.13
C ILE A 331 14.26 -21.08 -14.00
N ARG A 332 14.53 -22.30 -13.54
CA ARG A 332 13.82 -22.95 -12.43
C ARG A 332 14.75 -23.13 -11.24
N ILE A 333 14.36 -22.57 -10.10
CA ILE A 333 15.07 -22.63 -8.83
C ILE A 333 14.32 -23.63 -7.94
N PHE A 334 14.89 -24.82 -7.73
CA PHE A 334 14.26 -25.88 -6.94
C PHE A 334 14.51 -25.72 -5.43
N GLU A 335 13.94 -26.60 -4.62
CA GLU A 335 14.05 -26.56 -3.16
C GLU A 335 15.51 -26.56 -2.68
N ASN A 336 15.80 -25.80 -1.61
CA ASN A 336 17.14 -25.69 -1.03
C ASN A 336 18.23 -25.23 -2.02
N SER A 337 17.85 -24.57 -3.11
CA SER A 337 18.77 -23.99 -4.09
C SER A 337 18.74 -22.47 -4.05
N PHE A 338 19.72 -21.83 -4.67
CA PHE A 338 19.89 -20.38 -4.63
C PHE A 338 20.01 -19.79 -6.03
N GLY A 339 19.23 -18.74 -6.30
CA GLY A 339 19.33 -17.92 -7.51
C GLY A 339 19.53 -16.45 -7.15
N TYR A 340 20.68 -15.89 -7.50
CA TYR A 340 21.01 -14.48 -7.28
C TYR A 340 21.14 -13.76 -8.60
N PHE A 341 20.28 -12.77 -8.79
CA PHE A 341 20.18 -11.95 -10.00
C PHE A 341 20.31 -10.48 -9.60
N ASP A 342 21.45 -9.88 -9.90
CA ASP A 342 21.72 -8.47 -9.65
C ASP A 342 22.16 -7.78 -10.94
N ASN A 343 21.43 -6.72 -11.33
CA ASN A 343 21.60 -6.04 -12.61
C ASN A 343 21.52 -6.98 -13.82
N THR A 344 20.38 -7.67 -13.96
CA THR A 344 20.10 -8.66 -15.01
C THR A 344 18.86 -8.33 -15.84
N SER A 345 18.80 -8.75 -17.10
CA SER A 345 17.61 -8.69 -17.98
C SER A 345 17.08 -10.04 -18.35
N PHE A 346 15.76 -10.14 -18.39
CA PHE A 346 15.05 -11.32 -18.84
C PHE A 346 14.02 -10.91 -19.90
N HIS A 347 14.09 -11.53 -21.07
CA HIS A 347 13.19 -11.27 -22.19
C HIS A 347 12.66 -12.56 -22.82
N TYR A 348 11.43 -12.55 -23.35
CA TYR A 348 10.89 -13.57 -24.27
C TYR A 348 10.70 -15.00 -23.73
N GLY A 349 10.75 -15.21 -22.41
CA GLY A 349 10.59 -16.54 -21.80
C GLY A 349 9.19 -16.80 -21.22
N GLY A 350 9.07 -17.89 -20.44
CA GLY A 350 7.86 -18.24 -19.70
C GLY A 350 6.92 -19.22 -20.40
N SER A 351 7.41 -20.18 -21.19
CA SER A 351 6.56 -21.06 -22.02
C SER A 351 5.91 -22.28 -21.34
N PHE A 352 6.19 -22.51 -20.06
CA PHE A 352 5.80 -23.75 -19.39
C PHE A 352 4.41 -23.66 -18.77
N ASN A 353 3.51 -24.55 -19.16
CA ASN A 353 2.19 -24.67 -18.55
C ASN A 353 2.17 -25.79 -17.48
N PRO A 354 1.54 -25.56 -16.31
CA PRO A 354 0.70 -24.41 -15.96
C PRO A 354 1.44 -23.25 -15.24
N GLN A 355 2.77 -23.18 -15.25
CA GLN A 355 3.56 -22.22 -14.45
C GLN A 355 4.49 -21.35 -15.33
N PRO A 356 3.97 -20.34 -16.03
CA PRO A 356 4.67 -19.68 -17.15
C PRO A 356 5.59 -18.49 -16.77
N GLY A 357 6.32 -18.54 -15.65
CA GLY A 357 7.31 -17.50 -15.29
C GLY A 357 8.66 -17.62 -16.01
N ILE A 358 9.33 -16.52 -16.37
CA ILE A 358 10.71 -16.60 -16.91
C ILE A 358 11.73 -16.96 -15.81
N VAL A 359 11.49 -16.55 -14.56
CA VAL A 359 12.21 -17.04 -13.37
C VAL A 359 11.19 -17.66 -12.43
N LYS A 360 11.42 -18.92 -12.04
CA LYS A 360 10.50 -19.69 -11.22
C LYS A 360 11.15 -20.13 -9.93
N ASN A 361 10.58 -19.72 -8.82
CA ASN A 361 10.93 -20.23 -7.51
C ASN A 361 9.99 -21.36 -7.10
N LEU A 362 10.52 -22.59 -7.09
CA LEU A 362 9.77 -23.80 -6.73
C LEU A 362 10.00 -24.23 -5.28
N GLY A 363 10.66 -23.40 -4.47
CA GLY A 363 11.01 -23.70 -3.07
C GLY A 363 12.43 -23.31 -2.65
N GLY A 364 13.20 -22.68 -3.53
CA GLY A 364 14.53 -22.15 -3.23
C GLY A 364 14.51 -20.73 -2.68
N THR A 365 15.69 -20.12 -2.65
CA THR A 365 15.88 -18.71 -2.28
C THR A 365 16.30 -17.92 -3.52
N VAL A 366 15.49 -16.93 -3.89
CA VAL A 366 15.71 -16.08 -5.05
C VAL A 366 15.86 -14.62 -4.61
N THR A 367 16.92 -13.99 -5.09
CA THR A 367 17.19 -12.56 -4.91
C THR A 367 17.27 -11.91 -6.28
N PHE A 368 16.39 -10.94 -6.53
CA PHE A 368 16.22 -10.23 -7.80
C PHE A 368 16.36 -8.73 -7.57
N LEU A 369 17.57 -8.21 -7.76
CA LEU A 369 17.97 -6.85 -7.42
C LEU A 369 18.32 -6.07 -8.68
N ARG A 370 17.87 -4.82 -8.80
CA ARG A 370 18.24 -3.92 -9.92
C ARG A 370 18.05 -4.55 -11.30
N SER A 371 17.13 -5.49 -11.40
CA SER A 371 16.98 -6.37 -12.54
C SER A 371 15.68 -6.05 -13.28
N SER A 372 15.52 -6.54 -14.51
CA SER A 372 14.26 -6.36 -15.21
C SER A 372 13.77 -7.57 -15.98
N VAL A 373 12.44 -7.66 -16.08
CA VAL A 373 11.74 -8.68 -16.83
C VAL A 373 10.76 -8.02 -17.78
N SER A 374 10.81 -8.38 -19.06
CA SER A 374 9.81 -7.95 -20.04
C SER A 374 9.54 -8.96 -21.14
N HIS A 375 8.47 -8.76 -21.90
CA HIS A 375 8.10 -9.59 -23.05
C HIS A 375 8.04 -11.09 -22.73
N SER A 376 7.76 -11.45 -21.48
CA SER A 376 7.60 -12.84 -21.06
C SER A 376 6.11 -13.14 -20.91
N ASN A 377 5.75 -14.42 -20.75
CA ASN A 377 4.37 -14.75 -20.42
C ASN A 377 4.01 -14.18 -19.04
N TYR A 378 4.59 -14.77 -18.00
CA TYR A 378 4.64 -14.16 -16.67
C TYR A 378 6.09 -13.73 -16.42
N GLY A 379 6.28 -12.68 -15.62
CA GLY A 379 7.61 -12.28 -15.20
C GLY A 379 8.18 -13.28 -14.19
N LEU A 380 7.92 -13.04 -12.91
CA LEU A 380 8.38 -13.91 -11.82
C LEU A 380 7.25 -14.83 -11.35
N TYR A 381 7.56 -16.10 -11.11
CA TYR A 381 6.59 -17.08 -10.60
C TYR A 381 7.12 -17.76 -9.32
N GLN A 382 6.35 -17.76 -8.24
CA GLN A 382 6.72 -18.42 -7.00
C GLN A 382 5.63 -19.39 -6.53
N THR A 383 6.01 -20.62 -6.19
CA THR A 383 5.13 -21.57 -5.47
C THR A 383 5.48 -21.72 -4.01
N ASN A 384 6.76 -21.62 -3.65
CA ASN A 384 7.26 -21.76 -2.29
C ASN A 384 8.66 -21.13 -2.17
N GLY A 385 9.27 -21.18 -1.00
CA GLY A 385 10.62 -20.65 -0.74
C GLY A 385 10.60 -19.16 -0.43
N SER A 386 11.69 -18.45 -0.71
CA SER A 386 11.80 -17.01 -0.50
C SER A 386 12.14 -16.28 -1.80
N LEU A 387 11.37 -15.26 -2.16
CA LEU A 387 11.67 -14.35 -3.27
C LEU A 387 11.77 -12.92 -2.76
N VAL A 388 12.93 -12.31 -2.99
CA VAL A 388 13.18 -10.89 -2.76
C VAL A 388 13.31 -10.22 -4.11
N VAL A 389 12.43 -9.27 -4.39
CA VAL A 389 12.49 -8.38 -5.55
C VAL A 389 12.73 -6.98 -5.03
N ASP A 390 13.84 -6.36 -5.43
CA ASP A 390 14.15 -5.00 -5.01
C ASP A 390 14.70 -4.14 -6.13
N SER A 391 14.28 -2.87 -6.14
CA SER A 391 14.82 -1.85 -7.05
C SER A 391 14.79 -2.27 -8.52
N SER A 392 13.77 -3.04 -8.90
CA SER A 392 13.69 -3.77 -10.17
C SER A 392 12.57 -3.24 -11.06
N ILE A 393 12.51 -3.70 -12.31
CA ILE A 393 11.48 -3.29 -13.27
C ILE A 393 10.82 -4.53 -13.88
N ILE A 394 9.52 -4.68 -13.74
CA ILE A 394 8.76 -5.82 -14.27
C ILE A 394 7.65 -5.28 -15.15
N ARG A 395 7.78 -5.39 -16.47
CA ARG A 395 6.86 -4.71 -17.39
C ARG A 395 6.61 -5.46 -18.69
N ASP A 396 5.55 -5.09 -19.40
CA ASP A 396 5.27 -5.56 -20.77
C ASP A 396 5.21 -7.09 -20.89
N ASN A 397 4.66 -7.76 -19.88
CA ASN A 397 4.48 -9.22 -19.86
C ASN A 397 3.03 -9.57 -20.27
N THR A 398 2.81 -10.67 -20.99
CA THR A 398 1.49 -10.96 -21.59
C THR A 398 0.41 -11.33 -20.60
N SER A 399 0.71 -11.48 -19.30
CA SER A 399 -0.28 -11.80 -18.28
C SER A 399 0.04 -11.13 -16.95
N TYR A 400 0.94 -11.70 -16.14
CA TYR A 400 1.27 -11.17 -14.82
C TYR A 400 2.74 -10.74 -14.76
N GLY A 401 3.01 -9.68 -14.00
CA GLY A 401 4.38 -9.30 -13.68
C GLY A 401 4.97 -10.28 -12.67
N LEU A 402 4.24 -10.52 -11.58
CA LEU A 402 4.60 -11.46 -10.53
C LEU A 402 3.40 -12.35 -10.15
N PHE A 403 3.60 -13.66 -10.08
CA PHE A 403 2.57 -14.61 -9.69
C PHE A 403 3.07 -15.48 -8.55
N ALA A 404 2.53 -15.32 -7.35
CA ALA A 404 2.99 -16.01 -6.16
C ALA A 404 1.86 -16.78 -5.47
N THR A 405 2.05 -18.08 -5.30
CA THR A 405 1.08 -19.02 -4.72
C THR A 405 1.56 -19.65 -3.40
N GLY A 406 2.66 -19.16 -2.84
CA GLY A 406 3.19 -19.63 -1.57
C GLY A 406 4.57 -19.06 -1.23
N GLY A 407 5.13 -19.50 -0.11
CA GLY A 407 6.43 -19.06 0.38
C GLY A 407 6.40 -17.65 1.00
N ILE A 408 7.58 -17.04 1.12
CA ILE A 408 7.80 -15.68 1.60
C ILE A 408 8.11 -14.80 0.39
N LEU A 409 7.45 -13.64 0.31
CA LEU A 409 7.64 -12.68 -0.76
C LEU A 409 7.95 -11.30 -0.19
N SER A 410 9.04 -10.70 -0.64
CA SER A 410 9.35 -9.28 -0.41
C SER A 410 9.48 -8.58 -1.76
N VAL A 411 8.68 -7.55 -2.00
CA VAL A 411 8.77 -6.71 -3.19
C VAL A 411 8.96 -5.27 -2.76
N SER A 412 10.07 -4.64 -3.11
CA SER A 412 10.31 -3.24 -2.77
C SER A 412 10.92 -2.43 -3.90
N ARG A 413 10.62 -1.12 -3.93
CA ARG A 413 11.16 -0.16 -4.90
C ARG A 413 11.06 -0.64 -6.35
N THR A 414 10.04 -1.45 -6.66
CA THR A 414 9.90 -2.11 -7.95
C THR A 414 8.88 -1.38 -8.80
N GLU A 415 9.23 -1.18 -10.06
CA GLU A 415 8.36 -0.59 -11.07
C GLU A 415 7.60 -1.69 -11.82
N PHE A 416 6.29 -1.57 -11.87
CA PHE A 416 5.38 -2.39 -12.67
C PHE A 416 4.71 -1.58 -13.80
N GLY A 417 4.14 -2.25 -14.81
CA GLY A 417 3.45 -1.61 -15.94
C GLY A 417 3.40 -2.47 -17.21
N GLY A 418 2.34 -2.33 -18.01
CA GLY A 418 2.20 -3.01 -19.31
C GLY A 418 1.75 -4.48 -19.25
N GLN A 419 1.39 -4.99 -18.07
CA GLN A 419 0.80 -6.32 -17.90
C GLN A 419 -0.66 -6.35 -18.40
N THR A 420 -1.08 -7.45 -19.01
CA THR A 420 -2.46 -7.55 -19.52
C THR A 420 -3.48 -8.02 -18.47
N ILE A 421 -3.04 -8.70 -17.38
CA ILE A 421 -3.93 -9.21 -16.34
C ILE A 421 -3.76 -8.49 -15.00
N ALA A 422 -2.54 -8.42 -14.45
CA ALA A 422 -2.23 -7.68 -13.22
C ALA A 422 -0.72 -7.52 -13.01
N ASP A 423 -0.31 -6.51 -12.24
CA ASP A 423 1.09 -6.35 -11.83
C ASP A 423 1.54 -7.54 -10.99
N ALA A 424 0.72 -7.92 -10.01
CA ALA A 424 0.93 -9.12 -9.22
C ALA A 424 -0.36 -9.88 -8.90
N TYR A 425 -0.27 -11.21 -8.82
CA TYR A 425 -1.29 -12.08 -8.25
C TYR A 425 -0.71 -12.82 -7.04
N LEU A 426 -1.28 -12.62 -5.87
CA LEU A 426 -0.76 -13.08 -4.59
C LEU A 426 -1.79 -13.95 -3.86
N THR A 427 -1.40 -15.18 -3.54
CA THR A 427 -2.20 -16.11 -2.76
C THR A 427 -1.33 -17.01 -1.92
N SER A 428 -1.84 -17.47 -0.77
CA SER A 428 -1.22 -18.55 0.03
C SER A 428 0.19 -18.26 0.54
N LEU A 429 0.58 -16.98 0.61
CA LEU A 429 1.87 -16.54 1.12
C LEU A 429 1.95 -16.78 2.64
N SER A 430 3.08 -17.32 3.08
CA SER A 430 3.46 -17.45 4.50
C SER A 430 4.09 -16.18 5.08
N GLY A 431 4.44 -15.23 4.21
CA GLY A 431 4.90 -13.91 4.57
C GLY A 431 4.90 -13.00 3.34
N PHE A 432 4.46 -11.76 3.50
CA PHE A 432 4.42 -10.78 2.44
C PHE A 432 4.82 -9.40 2.95
N SER A 433 5.75 -8.75 2.25
CA SER A 433 6.08 -7.34 2.45
C SER A 433 6.15 -6.62 1.12
N SER A 434 5.48 -5.47 1.05
CA SER A 434 5.54 -4.52 -0.08
C SER A 434 6.09 -3.20 0.43
N PHE A 435 6.91 -2.48 -0.35
CA PHE A 435 7.34 -1.12 0.02
C PHE A 435 7.80 -0.30 -1.19
N GLY A 436 7.22 0.89 -1.39
CA GLY A 436 7.71 1.85 -2.40
C GLY A 436 7.60 1.33 -3.84
N ASN A 437 6.69 0.39 -4.09
CA ASN A 437 6.42 -0.11 -5.43
C ASN A 437 5.51 0.87 -6.18
N VAL A 438 5.76 1.03 -7.47
CA VAL A 438 5.05 1.99 -8.32
C VAL A 438 4.59 1.31 -9.59
N ASN A 439 3.43 1.70 -10.10
CA ASN A 439 3.03 1.37 -11.46
C ASN A 439 3.31 2.57 -12.37
N ARG A 440 3.99 2.36 -13.50
CA ARG A 440 4.31 3.39 -14.51
C ARG A 440 3.50 3.23 -15.81
N GLY A 441 2.22 2.90 -15.67
CA GLY A 441 1.23 2.94 -16.73
C GLY A 441 1.34 1.81 -17.75
N GLY A 442 0.29 1.70 -18.56
CA GLY A 442 0.06 0.59 -19.48
C GLY A 442 -0.60 -0.59 -18.76
N GLY A 443 -1.75 -1.05 -19.26
CA GLY A 443 -2.42 -2.21 -18.71
C GLY A 443 -3.03 -2.01 -17.32
N LYS A 444 -3.08 -3.10 -16.55
CA LYS A 444 -3.66 -3.22 -15.20
C LYS A 444 -2.69 -2.70 -14.13
N GLN A 445 -3.20 -2.15 -13.03
CA GLN A 445 -2.43 -1.36 -12.04
C GLN A 445 -2.71 -1.82 -10.61
N GLU A 446 -2.55 -3.12 -10.34
CA GLU A 446 -2.93 -3.69 -9.05
C GLU A 446 -2.12 -4.91 -8.60
N PHE A 447 -2.12 -5.11 -7.28
CA PHE A 447 -1.81 -6.39 -6.66
C PHE A 447 -3.12 -7.11 -6.31
N GLN A 448 -3.43 -8.17 -7.06
CA GLN A 448 -4.59 -9.02 -6.80
C GLN A 448 -4.32 -9.93 -5.61
N ILE A 449 -5.18 -9.86 -4.60
CA ILE A 449 -5.08 -10.67 -3.37
C ILE A 449 -6.21 -11.69 -3.33
N ALA A 450 -5.86 -12.97 -3.19
CA ALA A 450 -6.85 -14.04 -3.09
C ALA A 450 -7.05 -14.58 -1.67
N ALA A 451 -6.02 -14.58 -0.80
CA ALA A 451 -6.15 -15.03 0.59
C ALA A 451 -4.95 -14.60 1.46
N ILE A 452 -5.20 -14.42 2.76
CA ILE A 452 -4.24 -13.91 3.76
C ILE A 452 -4.16 -14.91 4.93
N PHE A 453 -3.06 -15.66 4.98
CA PHE A 453 -2.85 -16.77 5.91
C PHE A 453 -1.87 -16.48 7.05
N SER A 454 -1.21 -15.33 6.99
CA SER A 454 -0.22 -14.87 7.96
C SER A 454 -0.43 -13.39 8.21
N ASP A 455 0.11 -12.88 9.31
CA ASP A 455 0.10 -11.44 9.56
C ASP A 455 0.74 -10.69 8.39
N GLN A 456 0.12 -9.59 8.00
CA GLN A 456 0.56 -8.74 6.91
C GLN A 456 0.36 -7.27 7.25
N SER A 457 1.28 -6.45 6.75
CA SER A 457 1.14 -5.00 6.74
C SER A 457 1.05 -4.51 5.31
N TRP A 458 -0.08 -3.91 4.96
CA TRP A 458 -0.27 -3.29 3.65
C TRP A 458 0.11 -1.83 3.72
N VAL A 459 0.92 -1.42 2.74
CA VAL A 459 1.49 -0.08 2.65
C VAL A 459 1.10 0.61 1.35
N PRO A 460 1.12 1.95 1.31
CA PRO A 460 0.83 2.74 0.12
C PRO A 460 1.75 2.41 -1.07
N GLY A 461 1.23 2.65 -2.27
CA GLY A 461 1.86 2.32 -3.54
C GLY A 461 0.81 1.84 -4.54
N ILE A 462 1.04 0.65 -5.11
CA ILE A 462 0.08 -0.01 -6.00
C ILE A 462 -1.17 -0.47 -5.21
N PRO A 463 -2.40 -0.22 -5.69
CA PRO A 463 -3.63 -0.68 -5.05
C PRO A 463 -3.71 -2.20 -4.84
N TYR A 464 -4.32 -2.62 -3.74
CA TYR A 464 -4.65 -4.02 -3.48
C TYR A 464 -6.06 -4.33 -4.00
N LEU A 465 -6.17 -5.19 -5.02
CA LEU A 465 -7.45 -5.56 -5.64
C LEU A 465 -8.01 -6.86 -5.06
N ILE A 466 -9.26 -6.79 -4.58
CA ILE A 466 -10.00 -7.90 -3.97
C ILE A 466 -11.13 -8.36 -4.90
N ASN A 467 -11.22 -9.67 -5.10
CA ASN A 467 -12.39 -10.31 -5.72
C ASN A 467 -13.13 -11.23 -4.74
N GLY A 468 -12.37 -11.92 -3.91
CA GLY A 468 -12.87 -12.85 -2.90
C GLY A 468 -11.70 -13.25 -2.05
N ALA A 469 -11.44 -12.50 -0.99
CA ALA A 469 -10.32 -12.74 -0.08
C ALA A 469 -10.81 -13.07 1.32
N THR A 470 -9.93 -13.72 2.10
CA THR A 470 -10.18 -14.05 3.50
C THR A 470 -8.98 -13.68 4.36
N VAL A 471 -9.21 -12.97 5.47
CA VAL A 471 -8.30 -12.91 6.62
C VAL A 471 -8.69 -14.03 7.57
N ASN A 472 -7.83 -15.04 7.69
CA ASN A 472 -8.10 -16.19 8.55
C ASN A 472 -8.21 -15.80 10.03
N ALA A 473 -8.82 -16.68 10.83
CA ALA A 473 -8.79 -16.55 12.28
C ALA A 473 -7.33 -16.45 12.78
N ASP A 474 -7.12 -15.68 13.85
CA ASP A 474 -5.82 -15.38 14.46
C ASP A 474 -4.80 -14.62 13.58
N VAL A 475 -5.18 -14.23 12.36
CA VAL A 475 -4.35 -13.42 11.46
C VAL A 475 -4.70 -11.94 11.59
N ILE A 476 -3.67 -11.10 11.61
CA ILE A 476 -3.78 -9.64 11.66
C ILE A 476 -3.37 -9.04 10.30
N LEU A 477 -4.33 -8.40 9.64
CA LEU A 477 -4.07 -7.48 8.54
C LEU A 477 -4.00 -6.05 9.08
N THR A 478 -2.81 -5.44 9.00
CA THR A 478 -2.59 -4.04 9.39
C THR A 478 -2.52 -3.17 8.13
N LEU A 479 -3.33 -2.11 8.09
CA LEU A 479 -3.31 -1.09 7.04
C LEU A 479 -2.57 0.14 7.54
N THR A 480 -1.66 0.66 6.72
CA THR A 480 -0.96 1.92 7.02
C THR A 480 -1.56 3.08 6.23
N SER A 481 -1.18 4.29 6.61
CA SER A 481 -1.57 5.54 5.95
C SER A 481 -1.47 5.48 4.43
N ASP A 482 -2.46 6.02 3.72
CA ASP A 482 -2.54 6.12 2.24
C ASP A 482 -2.66 4.77 1.51
N THR A 483 -2.96 3.69 2.24
CA THR A 483 -3.28 2.39 1.64
C THR A 483 -4.60 2.47 0.86
N VAL A 484 -4.59 1.94 -0.37
CA VAL A 484 -5.79 1.85 -1.23
C VAL A 484 -6.16 0.39 -1.45
N ILE A 485 -7.38 0.02 -1.07
CA ILE A 485 -8.00 -1.27 -1.37
C ILE A 485 -9.10 -1.05 -2.41
N LYS A 486 -9.10 -1.85 -3.46
CA LYS A 486 -10.11 -1.83 -4.50
C LYS A 486 -10.81 -3.17 -4.64
N PHE A 487 -12.02 -3.16 -5.19
CA PHE A 487 -12.81 -4.37 -5.36
C PHE A 487 -13.31 -4.54 -6.80
N LEU A 488 -13.23 -5.76 -7.32
CA LEU A 488 -13.93 -6.14 -8.54
C LEU A 488 -15.47 -6.12 -8.35
N PRO A 489 -16.26 -6.08 -9.44
CA PRO A 489 -17.71 -6.17 -9.35
C PRO A 489 -18.13 -7.44 -8.62
N ALA A 490 -19.09 -7.29 -7.71
CA ALA A 490 -19.51 -8.36 -6.78
C ALA A 490 -18.42 -8.92 -5.85
N GLY A 491 -17.26 -8.24 -5.76
CA GLY A 491 -16.15 -8.64 -4.91
C GLY A 491 -16.49 -8.55 -3.43
N TYR A 492 -15.93 -9.45 -2.63
CA TYR A 492 -16.17 -9.52 -1.18
C TYR A 492 -14.88 -9.81 -0.41
N PHE A 493 -14.84 -9.39 0.86
CA PHE A 493 -13.73 -9.66 1.76
C PHE A 493 -14.24 -10.23 3.10
N HIS A 494 -13.86 -11.45 3.43
CA HIS A 494 -14.22 -12.08 4.70
C HIS A 494 -13.14 -11.90 5.76
N ILE A 495 -13.53 -11.43 6.94
CA ILE A 495 -12.66 -11.22 8.08
C ILE A 495 -13.11 -12.17 9.19
N TYR A 496 -12.28 -13.18 9.46
CA TYR A 496 -12.38 -14.06 10.63
C TYR A 496 -11.33 -13.70 11.70
N GLY A 497 -10.21 -13.08 11.30
CA GLY A 497 -9.18 -12.55 12.19
C GLY A 497 -9.38 -11.07 12.51
N THR A 498 -8.31 -10.29 12.42
CA THR A 498 -8.30 -8.84 12.66
C THR A 498 -7.93 -8.09 11.38
N MET A 499 -8.70 -7.06 11.05
CA MET A 499 -8.35 -6.05 10.05
C MET A 499 -8.34 -4.69 10.75
N ARG A 500 -7.18 -4.03 10.81
CA ARG A 500 -7.01 -2.79 11.56
C ARG A 500 -6.17 -1.75 10.83
N VAL A 501 -6.41 -0.48 11.12
CA VAL A 501 -5.48 0.61 10.79
C VAL A 501 -4.45 0.76 11.91
N GLU A 502 -3.24 1.20 11.57
CA GLU A 502 -2.22 1.54 12.58
C GLU A 502 -2.69 2.62 13.56
N ASP A 503 -2.26 2.57 14.82
CA ASP A 503 -2.78 3.42 15.92
C ASP A 503 -2.53 4.95 15.74
N SER A 504 -1.74 5.36 14.75
CA SER A 504 -1.39 6.76 14.51
C SER A 504 -1.15 7.02 13.02
N PRO A 505 -2.20 6.94 12.18
CA PRO A 505 -2.02 7.11 10.75
C PRO A 505 -1.73 8.57 10.42
N GLN A 506 -0.65 8.82 9.69
CA GLN A 506 -0.30 10.13 9.14
C GLN A 506 -1.25 10.54 8.01
N GLY A 507 -1.86 9.57 7.32
CA GLY A 507 -2.78 9.74 6.19
C GLY A 507 -4.12 9.04 6.39
N ASP A 508 -4.92 8.98 5.33
CA ASP A 508 -6.20 8.28 5.32
C ASP A 508 -6.07 6.92 4.62
N VAL A 509 -6.98 5.98 4.88
CA VAL A 509 -7.07 4.71 4.15
C VAL A 509 -8.32 4.73 3.26
N TYR A 510 -8.22 4.24 2.03
CA TYR A 510 -9.32 4.28 1.06
C TYR A 510 -9.74 2.88 0.62
N VAL A 511 -11.05 2.65 0.59
CA VAL A 511 -11.67 1.41 0.13
C VAL A 511 -12.74 1.73 -0.91
N THR A 512 -12.54 1.30 -2.16
CA THR A 512 -13.40 1.70 -3.28
C THR A 512 -13.56 0.63 -4.37
N SER A 513 -14.30 0.94 -5.43
CA SER A 513 -14.44 0.11 -6.64
C SER A 513 -13.14 0.08 -7.44
N TYR A 514 -12.87 -1.02 -8.15
CA TYR A 514 -11.79 -1.09 -9.14
C TYR A 514 -11.95 -0.10 -10.31
N SER A 515 -13.16 0.38 -10.56
CA SER A 515 -13.50 1.38 -11.59
C SER A 515 -13.45 2.82 -11.09
N ASP A 516 -12.99 3.06 -9.85
CA ASP A 516 -12.80 4.40 -9.31
C ASP A 516 -11.39 4.90 -9.62
N ASP A 517 -11.26 5.68 -10.69
CA ASP A 517 -9.97 6.25 -11.10
C ASP A 517 -9.50 7.41 -10.22
N SER A 518 -10.42 8.00 -9.45
CA SER A 518 -10.12 9.18 -8.62
C SER A 518 -9.26 8.84 -7.40
N ILE A 519 -9.23 7.56 -7.01
CA ILE A 519 -8.47 7.04 -5.88
C ILE A 519 -7.58 5.91 -6.38
N GLY A 520 -6.26 6.01 -6.24
CA GLY A 520 -5.34 4.91 -6.54
C GLY A 520 -5.15 4.55 -8.03
N GLY A 521 -5.71 5.31 -8.98
CA GLY A 521 -5.46 5.15 -10.42
C GLY A 521 -6.39 4.18 -11.15
N ASP A 522 -6.18 4.01 -12.46
CA ASP A 522 -7.03 3.24 -13.39
C ASP A 522 -6.75 1.73 -13.32
N THR A 523 -7.35 1.07 -12.32
CA THR A 523 -7.17 -0.37 -12.07
C THR A 523 -7.94 -1.24 -13.08
N ASN A 524 -8.99 -0.71 -13.70
CA ASN A 524 -9.74 -1.34 -14.78
C ASN A 524 -9.06 -1.21 -16.15
N GLY A 525 -8.07 -0.34 -16.30
CA GLY A 525 -7.29 -0.14 -17.52
C GLY A 525 -8.12 0.39 -18.69
N ASP A 526 -9.23 1.09 -18.41
CA ASP A 526 -10.11 1.65 -19.45
C ASP A 526 -10.03 3.18 -19.56
N GLY A 527 -9.07 3.79 -18.87
CA GLY A 527 -9.03 5.23 -18.63
C GLY A 527 -10.26 5.65 -17.84
N ASN A 528 -10.79 6.84 -18.11
CA ASN A 528 -12.02 7.33 -17.46
C ASN A 528 -13.30 6.85 -18.18
N ALA A 529 -13.26 5.70 -18.87
CA ALA A 529 -14.38 5.28 -19.72
C ALA A 529 -15.55 4.72 -18.90
N THR A 530 -15.25 4.03 -17.82
CA THR A 530 -16.25 3.61 -16.83
C THR A 530 -15.96 4.25 -15.46
N GLY A 531 -16.96 4.21 -14.57
CA GLY A 531 -16.85 4.80 -13.24
C GLY A 531 -17.56 3.93 -12.21
N PRO A 532 -17.34 4.19 -10.91
CA PRO A 532 -18.00 3.45 -9.85
C PRO A 532 -19.51 3.72 -9.84
N VAL A 533 -20.29 2.69 -9.51
CA VAL A 533 -21.75 2.79 -9.40
C VAL A 533 -22.15 2.89 -7.92
N ARG A 534 -22.97 3.89 -7.58
CA ARG A 534 -23.55 4.07 -6.25
C ARG A 534 -24.31 2.81 -5.80
N GLY A 535 -23.89 2.23 -4.67
CA GLY A 535 -24.40 0.96 -4.14
C GLY A 535 -24.17 -0.26 -5.03
N GLY A 536 -23.29 -0.15 -6.04
CA GLY A 536 -23.12 -1.13 -7.12
C GLY A 536 -21.67 -1.53 -7.41
N GLY A 537 -20.69 -0.94 -6.72
CA GLY A 537 -19.26 -1.19 -6.98
C GLY A 537 -18.80 -2.58 -6.56
N TYR A 538 -19.11 -3.00 -5.33
CA TYR A 538 -18.73 -4.31 -4.78
C TYR A 538 -19.68 -4.76 -3.67
N ARG A 539 -19.61 -6.02 -3.25
CA ARG A 539 -20.55 -6.57 -2.24
C ARG A 539 -20.33 -5.99 -0.85
N GLY A 540 -19.11 -6.09 -0.33
CA GLY A 540 -18.77 -5.55 0.99
C GLY A 540 -17.68 -6.32 1.72
N ILE A 541 -17.39 -5.86 2.94
CA ILE A 541 -16.47 -6.47 3.89
C ILE A 541 -17.29 -7.10 5.01
N TYR A 542 -17.00 -8.36 5.33
CA TYR A 542 -17.81 -9.21 6.20
C TYR A 542 -17.02 -9.53 7.47
N PHE A 543 -17.51 -9.09 8.61
CA PHE A 543 -16.96 -9.38 9.93
C PHE A 543 -17.76 -10.50 10.58
N TRP A 544 -17.16 -11.69 10.69
CA TRP A 544 -17.74 -12.86 11.31
C TRP A 544 -17.57 -12.87 12.84
N ASP A 545 -18.18 -13.85 13.50
CA ASP A 545 -18.10 -14.02 14.95
C ASP A 545 -16.64 -14.07 15.44
N GLY A 546 -16.33 -13.26 16.47
CA GLY A 546 -14.99 -13.14 17.05
C GLY A 546 -13.99 -12.30 16.24
N SER A 547 -14.35 -11.81 15.05
CA SER A 547 -13.43 -10.99 14.24
C SER A 547 -13.38 -9.53 14.70
N VAL A 548 -12.32 -8.81 14.32
CA VAL A 548 -12.11 -7.41 14.68
C VAL A 548 -11.92 -6.57 13.43
N GLY A 549 -12.69 -5.48 13.33
CA GLY A 549 -12.49 -4.39 12.39
C GLY A 549 -12.21 -3.10 13.16
N ASP A 550 -11.02 -2.54 13.04
CA ASP A 550 -10.65 -1.30 13.75
C ASP A 550 -10.14 -0.24 12.78
N PHE A 551 -11.01 0.71 12.45
CA PHE A 551 -10.78 1.66 11.36
C PHE A 551 -10.78 3.09 11.85
N GLN A 552 -9.59 3.67 11.90
CA GLN A 552 -9.40 5.10 12.09
C GLN A 552 -9.10 5.76 10.74
N ARG A 553 -9.70 6.94 10.47
CA ARG A 553 -9.44 7.72 9.24
C ARG A 553 -9.55 6.89 7.96
N THR A 554 -10.60 6.08 7.88
CA THR A 554 -10.84 5.18 6.75
C THR A 554 -12.09 5.58 5.99
N HIS A 555 -12.00 5.62 4.66
CA HIS A 555 -13.07 6.05 3.78
C HIS A 555 -13.51 4.90 2.88
N PHE A 556 -14.77 4.49 3.04
CA PHE A 556 -15.39 3.41 2.27
C PHE A 556 -16.37 3.98 1.26
N PHE A 557 -16.24 3.59 0.00
CA PHE A 557 -17.08 4.07 -1.10
C PHE A 557 -17.75 2.92 -1.84
N TYR A 558 -18.94 3.15 -2.42
CA TYR A 558 -19.56 2.31 -3.46
C TYR A 558 -19.83 0.82 -3.13
N GLY A 559 -19.85 0.43 -1.85
CA GLY A 559 -20.11 -0.95 -1.42
C GLY A 559 -21.60 -1.31 -1.34
N GLY A 560 -21.91 -2.58 -1.08
CA GLY A 560 -23.28 -3.08 -0.84
C GLY A 560 -24.01 -3.65 -2.06
N ALA A 561 -23.30 -3.97 -3.15
CA ALA A 561 -23.84 -4.50 -4.40
C ALA A 561 -24.24 -5.99 -4.28
N ASP A 562 -25.38 -6.30 -3.68
CA ASP A 562 -25.96 -7.66 -3.69
C ASP A 562 -27.47 -7.61 -4.02
N THR A 563 -28.00 -8.70 -4.60
CA THR A 563 -29.40 -8.85 -5.04
C THR A 563 -30.38 -9.02 -3.88
N HIS A 564 -29.88 -9.05 -2.64
CA HIS A 564 -30.65 -9.21 -1.41
C HIS A 564 -30.75 -7.87 -0.68
N LEU A 565 -31.96 -7.51 -0.25
CA LEU A 565 -32.38 -6.16 0.16
C LEU A 565 -31.72 -5.53 1.43
N PHE A 566 -30.57 -6.02 1.92
CA PHE A 566 -30.03 -5.61 3.23
C PHE A 566 -28.49 -5.63 3.35
N TYR A 567 -27.72 -5.36 2.30
CA TYR A 567 -26.26 -5.41 2.36
C TYR A 567 -25.62 -4.02 2.47
N GLY A 568 -24.69 -3.86 3.42
CA GLY A 568 -23.88 -2.64 3.57
C GLY A 568 -22.47 -2.82 3.03
N ALA A 569 -21.76 -1.72 2.78
CA ALA A 569 -20.33 -1.75 2.50
C ALA A 569 -19.55 -2.52 3.58
N LEU A 570 -19.99 -2.34 4.83
CA LEU A 570 -19.53 -3.11 5.99
C LEU A 570 -20.68 -3.97 6.53
N LYS A 571 -20.43 -5.27 6.72
CA LYS A 571 -21.41 -6.21 7.26
C LYS A 571 -20.86 -6.88 8.52
N ASN A 572 -21.51 -6.65 9.66
CA ASN A 572 -21.15 -7.23 10.94
C ASN A 572 -22.14 -8.35 11.34
N ILE A 573 -21.64 -9.58 11.42
CA ILE A 573 -22.41 -10.80 11.68
C ILE A 573 -22.10 -11.37 13.07
N GLY A 574 -21.27 -10.70 13.87
CA GLY A 574 -20.82 -11.16 15.18
C GLY A 574 -19.46 -10.64 15.64
N GLY A 575 -18.77 -9.86 14.80
CA GLY A 575 -17.48 -9.26 15.12
C GLY A 575 -17.59 -7.97 15.93
N SER A 576 -16.43 -7.40 16.23
CA SER A 576 -16.26 -6.08 16.85
C SER A 576 -15.78 -5.08 15.81
N LEU A 577 -16.66 -4.18 15.38
CA LEU A 577 -16.39 -3.20 14.33
C LEU A 577 -16.35 -1.77 14.90
N THR A 578 -15.23 -1.08 14.72
CA THR A 578 -15.03 0.31 15.15
C THR A 578 -14.70 1.21 13.97
N LEU A 579 -15.40 2.33 13.87
CA LEU A 579 -15.11 3.44 12.95
C LEU A 579 -14.81 4.70 13.77
N ASN A 580 -13.65 5.31 13.57
CA ASN A 580 -13.25 6.55 14.23
C ASN A 580 -12.72 7.57 13.21
N GLN A 581 -13.32 8.77 13.14
CA GLN A 581 -12.92 9.79 12.14
C GLN A 581 -12.95 9.27 10.70
N SER A 582 -13.88 8.37 10.41
CA SER A 582 -13.99 7.63 9.15
C SER A 582 -15.14 8.17 8.30
N SER A 583 -15.30 7.66 7.08
CA SER A 583 -16.54 7.88 6.32
C SER A 583 -16.99 6.64 5.55
N VAL A 584 -18.30 6.56 5.33
CA VAL A 584 -18.88 5.57 4.40
C VAL A 584 -19.87 6.28 3.50
N SER A 585 -19.61 6.27 2.19
CA SER A 585 -20.42 6.99 1.22
C SER A 585 -20.72 6.23 -0.06
N HIS A 586 -21.74 6.70 -0.78
CA HIS A 586 -22.15 6.17 -2.09
C HIS A 586 -22.42 4.66 -2.13
N SER A 587 -22.67 4.04 -0.99
CA SER A 587 -22.89 2.60 -0.82
C SER A 587 -24.38 2.30 -0.78
N TYR A 588 -24.79 1.03 -0.77
CA TYR A 588 -26.20 0.66 -0.69
C TYR A 588 -26.75 0.97 0.71
N HIS A 589 -26.22 0.31 1.73
CA HIS A 589 -26.17 0.79 3.12
C HIS A 589 -24.70 1.07 3.47
N ALA A 590 -24.43 1.94 4.44
CA ALA A 590 -23.07 2.07 4.97
C ALA A 590 -22.68 0.83 5.78
N VAL A 591 -23.49 0.51 6.79
CA VAL A 591 -23.25 -0.61 7.69
C VAL A 591 -24.52 -1.43 7.88
N ASN A 592 -24.38 -2.75 7.79
CA ASN A 592 -25.39 -3.72 8.15
C ASN A 592 -24.93 -4.57 9.34
N GLN A 593 -25.71 -4.66 10.41
CA GLN A 593 -25.41 -5.50 11.57
C GLN A 593 -26.56 -6.45 11.92
N SER A 594 -26.22 -7.70 12.20
CA SER A 594 -27.14 -8.69 12.78
C SER A 594 -26.73 -9.17 14.18
N ALA A 595 -25.45 -9.08 14.54
CA ALA A 595 -24.91 -9.42 15.86
C ALA A 595 -23.54 -8.77 16.06
N GLY A 596 -22.94 -8.92 17.24
CA GLY A 596 -21.63 -8.37 17.57
C GLY A 596 -21.72 -6.94 18.13
N THR A 597 -20.61 -6.21 18.07
CA THR A 597 -20.52 -4.82 18.55
C THR A 597 -20.16 -3.89 17.39
N PHE A 598 -20.81 -2.73 17.34
CA PHE A 598 -20.45 -1.64 16.44
C PHE A 598 -20.29 -0.33 17.21
N SER A 599 -19.18 0.35 17.00
CA SER A 599 -18.93 1.68 17.54
C SER A 599 -18.50 2.63 16.43
N ALA A 600 -19.20 3.75 16.28
CA ALA A 600 -18.80 4.83 15.39
C ALA A 600 -18.62 6.12 16.20
N GLU A 601 -17.45 6.73 16.11
CA GLU A 601 -17.17 8.06 16.64
C GLU A 601 -16.70 9.01 15.54
N ALA A 602 -17.25 10.23 15.52
CA ALA A 602 -16.86 11.29 14.58
C ALA A 602 -16.83 10.82 13.11
N THR A 603 -17.72 9.90 12.75
CA THR A 603 -17.77 9.27 11.42
C THR A 603 -18.86 9.94 10.57
N LEU A 604 -18.56 10.12 9.28
CA LEU A 604 -19.47 10.66 8.29
C LEU A 604 -20.16 9.54 7.51
N PHE A 605 -21.49 9.53 7.50
CA PHE A 605 -22.30 8.66 6.65
C PHE A 605 -23.07 9.52 5.66
N GLU A 606 -22.76 9.38 4.37
CA GLU A 606 -23.36 10.25 3.36
C GLU A 606 -23.71 9.55 2.05
N ASP A 607 -24.76 10.05 1.41
CA ASP A 607 -25.16 9.65 0.05
C ASP A 607 -25.23 8.13 -0.20
N ASN A 608 -25.71 7.35 0.77
CA ASN A 608 -26.00 5.93 0.55
C ASN A 608 -27.43 5.74 -0.01
N VAL A 609 -27.66 4.63 -0.72
CA VAL A 609 -28.91 4.39 -1.49
C VAL A 609 -30.13 4.24 -0.58
N PHE A 610 -29.99 3.48 0.50
CA PHE A 610 -31.03 3.20 1.48
C PHE A 610 -30.60 3.70 2.86
N ASP A 611 -31.22 3.20 3.94
CA ASP A 611 -30.87 3.56 5.31
C ASP A 611 -29.34 3.57 5.51
N GLN A 612 -28.78 4.63 6.10
CA GLN A 612 -27.33 4.71 6.23
C GLN A 612 -26.83 3.52 7.07
N LEU A 613 -27.47 3.29 8.21
CA LEU A 613 -27.20 2.16 9.10
C LEU A 613 -28.42 1.24 9.18
N TYR A 614 -28.20 -0.07 9.02
CA TYR A 614 -29.24 -1.08 9.19
C TYR A 614 -28.84 -2.08 10.27
N PHE A 615 -29.46 -1.99 11.44
CA PHE A 615 -29.16 -2.84 12.59
C PHE A 615 -30.37 -3.67 13.01
N SER A 616 -30.16 -4.99 13.07
CA SER A 616 -31.14 -6.00 13.44
C SER A 616 -30.77 -6.82 14.69
N GLY A 617 -29.62 -6.49 15.30
CA GLY A 617 -29.14 -7.10 16.55
C GLY A 617 -27.77 -6.57 16.97
N GLY A 618 -27.30 -7.04 18.13
CA GLY A 618 -26.01 -6.66 18.71
C GLY A 618 -26.01 -5.33 19.46
N ASP A 619 -24.81 -4.89 19.83
CA ASP A 619 -24.57 -3.65 20.56
C ASP A 619 -24.12 -2.55 19.61
N VAL A 620 -24.62 -1.32 19.83
CA VAL A 620 -24.37 -0.18 18.95
C VAL A 620 -24.05 1.07 19.78
N SER A 621 -22.95 1.74 19.44
CA SER A 621 -22.57 3.04 19.98
C SER A 621 -22.31 4.03 18.85
N LEU A 622 -23.05 5.15 18.83
CA LEU A 622 -22.92 6.22 17.84
C LEU A 622 -22.63 7.53 18.56
N ILE A 623 -21.43 8.09 18.43
CA ILE A 623 -21.01 9.30 19.12
C ILE A 623 -20.52 10.34 18.12
N LYS A 624 -21.15 11.53 18.11
CA LYS A 624 -20.73 12.68 17.26
C LYS A 624 -20.63 12.36 15.77
N ASN A 625 -21.41 11.41 15.28
CA ASN A 625 -21.45 11.09 13.87
C ASN A 625 -22.32 12.09 13.11
N VAL A 626 -22.03 12.24 11.82
CA VAL A 626 -22.75 13.13 10.92
C VAL A 626 -23.42 12.30 9.84
N PHE A 627 -24.73 12.48 9.67
CA PHE A 627 -25.53 11.85 8.62
C PHE A 627 -25.96 12.90 7.58
N LEU A 628 -25.55 12.71 6.31
CA LEU A 628 -25.90 13.61 5.21
C LEU A 628 -26.68 12.86 4.12
N ASN A 629 -27.91 13.30 3.86
CA ASN A 629 -28.78 12.68 2.85
C ASN A 629 -29.24 13.74 1.82
N PRO A 630 -28.39 14.11 0.85
CA PRO A 630 -28.63 15.24 -0.04
C PRO A 630 -29.81 15.04 -1.00
N ASP A 631 -30.08 13.79 -1.38
CA ASP A 631 -31.05 13.48 -2.44
C ASP A 631 -32.45 13.14 -1.90
N ASN A 632 -32.65 13.14 -0.58
CA ASN A 632 -33.86 12.62 0.10
C ASN A 632 -34.26 11.19 -0.32
N GLN A 633 -33.33 10.44 -0.94
CA GLN A 633 -33.52 9.07 -1.41
C GLN A 633 -33.42 8.06 -0.26
N SER A 634 -32.47 8.29 0.67
CA SER A 634 -32.33 7.45 1.85
C SER A 634 -33.55 7.63 2.77
N GLN A 635 -34.05 6.54 3.34
CA GLN A 635 -35.32 6.53 4.07
C GLN A 635 -35.15 7.00 5.53
N TYR A 636 -34.09 6.56 6.20
CA TYR A 636 -33.70 6.91 7.57
C TYR A 636 -32.18 6.97 7.76
N ASP A 637 -31.70 7.66 8.79
CA ASP A 637 -30.27 7.64 9.15
C ASP A 637 -29.88 6.28 9.73
N ALA A 638 -30.75 5.70 10.55
CA ALA A 638 -30.56 4.36 11.06
C ALA A 638 -31.89 3.63 11.23
N TYR A 639 -31.90 2.35 10.86
CA TYR A 639 -32.91 1.38 11.26
C TYR A 639 -32.38 0.58 12.45
N LEU A 640 -33.11 0.63 13.58
CA LEU A 640 -32.69 0.06 14.86
C LEU A 640 -33.73 -0.95 15.35
N SER A 641 -33.42 -2.23 15.24
CA SER A 641 -34.28 -3.32 15.68
C SER A 641 -33.46 -4.41 16.37
N GLY A 642 -34.04 -5.08 17.38
CA GLY A 642 -33.44 -6.26 18.01
C GLY A 642 -32.12 -6.03 18.77
N LEU A 643 -31.74 -4.78 19.03
CA LEU A 643 -30.49 -4.44 19.71
C LEU A 643 -30.45 -4.98 21.15
N SER A 644 -29.24 -5.23 21.66
CA SER A 644 -28.97 -5.56 23.07
C SER A 644 -28.44 -4.36 23.87
N SER A 645 -27.79 -3.41 23.19
CA SER A 645 -27.35 -2.13 23.75
C SER A 645 -27.35 -1.05 22.67
N PHE A 646 -27.68 0.18 23.05
CA PHE A 646 -27.75 1.31 22.13
C PHE A 646 -27.39 2.61 22.84
N VAL A 647 -26.35 3.27 22.35
CA VAL A 647 -25.88 4.56 22.85
C VAL A 647 -25.78 5.52 21.68
N THR A 648 -26.42 6.69 21.80
CA THR A 648 -26.30 7.78 20.82
C THR A 648 -25.98 9.07 21.51
N ILE A 649 -24.86 9.72 21.21
CA ILE A 649 -24.51 11.00 21.85
C ILE A 649 -24.13 12.01 20.77
N ASP A 650 -24.81 13.17 20.76
CA ASP A 650 -24.48 14.34 19.94
C ASP A 650 -24.32 14.03 18.42
N ASN A 651 -25.05 13.05 17.89
CA ASN A 651 -25.08 12.80 16.45
C ASN A 651 -25.93 13.87 15.74
N THR A 652 -25.56 14.24 14.51
CA THR A 652 -26.26 15.23 13.70
C THR A 652 -26.74 14.64 12.38
N SER A 653 -27.84 15.16 11.87
CA SER A 653 -28.43 14.72 10.60
C SER A 653 -28.87 15.91 9.76
N SER A 654 -28.85 15.75 8.44
CA SER A 654 -29.38 16.70 7.46
C SER A 654 -30.16 15.97 6.35
N GLY A 655 -31.18 16.64 5.81
CA GLY A 655 -32.13 16.05 4.87
C GLY A 655 -33.20 15.23 5.59
N ARG A 656 -33.74 14.22 4.89
CA ARG A 656 -34.69 13.25 5.46
C ARG A 656 -33.96 12.33 6.45
N GLY A 657 -33.96 12.70 7.72
CA GLY A 657 -33.15 12.09 8.78
C GLY A 657 -33.96 11.63 10.00
N GLY A 658 -33.44 10.62 10.70
CA GLY A 658 -34.06 10.06 11.90
C GLY A 658 -33.59 8.64 12.22
N PHE A 659 -33.59 8.31 13.51
CA PHE A 659 -33.37 6.95 14.01
C PHE A 659 -34.71 6.23 14.14
N ARG A 660 -34.99 5.33 13.21
CA ARG A 660 -36.18 4.48 13.24
C ARG A 660 -36.00 3.39 14.29
N THR A 661 -36.88 3.37 15.29
CA THR A 661 -36.78 2.45 16.43
C THR A 661 -37.83 1.36 16.40
N GLY A 662 -37.42 0.15 16.80
CA GLY A 662 -38.32 -0.95 17.15
C GLY A 662 -38.71 -0.97 18.63
N SER A 663 -39.19 -2.11 19.10
CA SER A 663 -39.54 -2.29 20.52
C SER A 663 -38.31 -2.27 21.42
N ILE A 664 -38.45 -1.67 22.60
CA ILE A 664 -37.44 -1.53 23.65
C ILE A 664 -37.57 -2.72 24.61
N SER A 665 -36.58 -3.61 24.58
CA SER A 665 -36.52 -4.86 25.36
C SER A 665 -35.50 -4.85 26.52
N TYR A 666 -34.78 -3.75 26.70
CA TYR A 666 -33.81 -3.52 27.76
C TYR A 666 -33.78 -2.03 28.13
N ASP A 667 -33.09 -1.68 29.22
CA ASP A 667 -32.99 -0.29 29.66
C ASP A 667 -32.22 0.56 28.65
N GLN A 668 -32.87 1.58 28.10
CA GLN A 668 -32.29 2.48 27.11
C GLN A 668 -32.38 3.92 27.57
N THR A 669 -31.32 4.68 27.31
CA THR A 669 -31.34 6.14 27.41
C THR A 669 -31.14 6.74 26.03
N TRP A 670 -32.12 7.52 25.58
CA TRP A 670 -32.01 8.31 24.36
C TRP A 670 -31.45 9.69 24.71
N TYR A 671 -30.49 10.18 23.92
CA TYR A 671 -29.91 11.51 24.10
C TYR A 671 -30.25 12.42 22.92
N ARG A 672 -30.10 13.73 23.14
CA ARG A 672 -30.27 14.75 22.10
C ARG A 672 -29.39 14.49 20.87
N GLY A 673 -29.84 14.97 19.72
CA GLY A 673 -29.17 14.81 18.43
C GLY A 673 -30.19 14.52 17.35
N VAL A 674 -29.97 13.43 16.61
CA VAL A 674 -30.89 12.92 15.59
C VAL A 674 -32.25 12.56 16.20
N PRO A 675 -33.40 12.96 15.60
CA PRO A 675 -34.72 12.60 16.10
C PRO A 675 -34.96 11.09 16.09
N PHE A 676 -35.64 10.60 17.12
CA PHE A 676 -36.12 9.22 17.20
C PHE A 676 -37.48 9.11 16.52
N VAL A 677 -37.63 8.17 15.58
CA VAL A 677 -38.86 7.97 14.81
C VAL A 677 -39.52 6.66 15.21
N ILE A 678 -40.80 6.76 15.59
CA ILE A 678 -41.69 5.63 15.88
C ILE A 678 -42.69 5.55 14.74
N ASP A 679 -42.48 4.61 13.84
CA ASP A 679 -43.27 4.48 12.60
C ASP A 679 -44.36 3.42 12.66
N SER A 680 -44.23 2.50 13.60
CA SER A 680 -45.06 1.33 13.81
C SER A 680 -45.38 1.15 15.29
N SER A 681 -46.07 0.07 15.66
CA SER A 681 -46.34 -0.23 17.07
C SER A 681 -45.07 -0.72 17.75
N SER A 682 -44.48 0.14 18.58
CA SER A 682 -43.36 -0.16 19.46
C SER A 682 -43.84 -0.30 20.90
N LEU A 683 -43.15 -1.09 21.69
CA LEU A 683 -43.42 -1.21 23.12
C LEU A 683 -42.16 -1.06 23.96
N VAL A 684 -42.31 -0.56 25.18
CA VAL A 684 -41.32 -0.69 26.26
C VAL A 684 -41.72 -1.89 27.09
N ALA A 685 -40.89 -2.94 27.09
CA ALA A 685 -41.19 -4.20 27.78
C ALA A 685 -41.36 -3.99 29.29
N SER A 686 -42.11 -4.86 29.96
CA SER A 686 -42.43 -4.75 31.39
C SER A 686 -41.21 -4.79 32.31
N THR A 687 -40.09 -5.31 31.82
CA THR A 687 -38.80 -5.41 32.52
C THR A 687 -37.84 -4.28 32.16
N SER A 688 -38.28 -3.29 31.39
CA SER A 688 -37.39 -2.29 30.77
C SER A 688 -37.84 -0.85 31.08
N GLN A 689 -36.87 0.05 31.08
CA GLN A 689 -37.07 1.49 31.16
C GLN A 689 -36.56 2.18 29.89
N LEU A 690 -37.37 3.09 29.35
CA LEU A 690 -36.92 4.08 28.37
C LEU A 690 -36.74 5.42 29.07
N THR A 691 -35.53 5.98 29.05
CA THR A 691 -35.23 7.31 29.57
C THR A 691 -34.98 8.28 28.41
N LEU A 692 -35.74 9.37 28.36
CA LEU A 692 -35.57 10.47 27.43
C LEU A 692 -34.76 11.56 28.13
N ALA A 693 -33.47 11.67 27.80
CA ALA A 693 -32.60 12.70 28.35
C ALA A 693 -33.00 14.12 27.88
N PRO A 694 -32.47 15.20 28.49
CA PRO A 694 -32.75 16.57 28.04
C PRO A 694 -32.50 16.78 26.54
N GLY A 695 -33.42 17.51 25.88
CA GLY A 695 -33.31 17.87 24.47
C GLY A 695 -33.64 16.77 23.45
N VAL A 696 -34.09 15.59 23.90
CA VAL A 696 -34.52 14.51 22.99
C VAL A 696 -35.76 14.92 22.18
N VAL A 697 -35.77 14.55 20.90
CA VAL A 697 -36.93 14.69 20.01
C VAL A 697 -37.43 13.31 19.60
N VAL A 698 -38.69 13.02 19.87
CA VAL A 698 -39.40 11.80 19.45
C VAL A 698 -40.51 12.17 18.48
N LYS A 699 -40.55 11.52 17.32
CA LYS A 699 -41.53 11.76 16.25
C LYS A 699 -42.34 10.52 15.93
N PHE A 700 -43.65 10.69 15.78
CA PHE A 700 -44.59 9.61 15.45
C PHE A 700 -45.09 9.71 14.00
N LEU A 701 -44.87 8.67 13.19
CA LEU A 701 -45.54 8.53 11.89
C LEU A 701 -47.03 8.22 12.12
N GLY A 702 -47.92 8.51 11.16
CA GLY A 702 -49.37 8.49 11.38
C GLY A 702 -49.99 7.24 12.04
N SER A 703 -49.37 6.06 11.93
CA SER A 703 -49.76 4.81 12.61
C SER A 703 -48.84 4.38 13.75
N GLY A 704 -47.78 5.14 14.02
CA GLY A 704 -46.81 4.90 15.08
C GLY A 704 -47.48 4.97 16.44
N LYS A 705 -47.13 4.02 17.32
CA LYS A 705 -47.67 3.94 18.68
C LYS A 705 -46.57 3.43 19.60
N LEU A 706 -46.39 4.07 20.76
CA LEU A 706 -45.53 3.57 21.84
C LEU A 706 -46.40 3.04 22.99
N SER A 707 -46.32 1.75 23.26
CA SER A 707 -47.01 1.12 24.40
C SER A 707 -46.02 0.86 25.53
N VAL A 708 -46.18 1.53 26.67
CA VAL A 708 -45.25 1.39 27.79
C VAL A 708 -45.80 0.36 28.79
N PHE A 709 -45.25 -0.86 28.79
CA PHE A 709 -45.55 -1.87 29.82
C PHE A 709 -44.58 -1.81 30.99
N GLY A 710 -43.36 -1.32 30.75
CA GLY A 710 -42.36 -1.03 31.78
C GLY A 710 -42.43 0.42 32.25
N SER A 711 -41.30 1.12 32.19
CA SER A 711 -41.18 2.52 32.63
C SER A 711 -40.77 3.45 31.48
N LEU A 712 -41.34 4.65 31.44
CA LEU A 712 -40.92 5.75 30.58
C LEU A 712 -40.57 6.94 31.48
N VAL A 713 -39.32 7.36 31.45
CA VAL A 713 -38.80 8.52 32.19
C VAL A 713 -38.47 9.62 31.19
N SER A 714 -38.91 10.85 31.47
CA SER A 714 -38.54 12.03 30.69
C SER A 714 -37.84 13.02 31.61
N GLU A 715 -36.61 13.37 31.28
CA GLU A 715 -35.72 14.20 32.10
C GLU A 715 -35.52 15.60 31.50
N GLY A 716 -36.42 16.03 30.62
CA GLY A 716 -36.37 17.35 29.99
C GLY A 716 -36.24 18.50 30.99
N THR A 717 -35.43 19.51 30.65
CA THR A 717 -35.27 20.72 31.46
C THR A 717 -35.93 21.92 30.77
N SER A 718 -36.05 23.06 31.45
CA SER A 718 -36.54 24.28 30.81
C SER A 718 -35.59 24.81 29.72
N ALA A 719 -34.29 24.50 29.81
CA ALA A 719 -33.30 24.87 28.81
C ALA A 719 -33.28 23.88 27.63
N GLU A 720 -33.53 22.61 27.90
CA GLU A 720 -33.50 21.52 26.93
C GLU A 720 -34.74 20.61 27.14
N PRO A 721 -35.93 21.05 26.71
CA PRO A 721 -37.15 20.28 26.85
C PRO A 721 -37.10 19.02 25.97
N VAL A 722 -37.76 17.96 26.43
CA VAL A 722 -38.04 16.78 25.61
C VAL A 722 -39.26 17.08 24.73
N TYR A 723 -39.14 16.83 23.43
CA TYR A 723 -40.22 17.02 22.47
C TYR A 723 -40.78 15.69 22.00
N VAL A 724 -42.11 15.56 22.03
CA VAL A 724 -42.84 14.47 21.40
C VAL A 724 -43.80 15.08 20.39
N THR A 725 -43.61 14.79 19.11
CA THR A 725 -44.35 15.46 18.03
C THR A 725 -44.66 14.54 16.84
N SER A 726 -45.32 15.08 15.83
CA SER A 726 -45.64 14.41 14.57
C SER A 726 -44.39 14.25 13.71
N TYR A 727 -44.33 13.18 12.91
CA TYR A 727 -43.34 13.00 11.85
C TYR A 727 -43.37 14.10 10.78
N ARG A 728 -44.45 14.89 10.73
CA ARG A 728 -44.67 16.04 9.83
C ARG A 728 -44.33 17.40 10.48
N ASP A 729 -43.72 17.40 11.65
CA ASP A 729 -43.36 18.63 12.36
C ASP A 729 -41.94 19.05 12.01
N ASP A 730 -41.78 19.98 11.07
CA ASP A 730 -40.44 20.48 10.69
C ASP A 730 -39.90 21.51 11.68
N SER A 731 -40.76 22.07 12.54
CA SER A 731 -40.39 23.13 13.48
C SER A 731 -39.50 22.63 14.62
N ILE A 732 -39.53 21.32 14.89
CA ILE A 732 -38.76 20.65 15.93
C ILE A 732 -38.01 19.47 15.32
N GLY A 733 -36.68 19.45 15.45
CA GLY A 733 -35.86 18.32 14.99
C GLY A 733 -35.72 18.16 13.47
N GLY A 734 -36.16 19.14 12.66
CA GLY A 734 -35.96 19.15 11.20
C GLY A 734 -36.99 18.36 10.38
N ASP A 735 -36.84 18.38 9.06
CA ASP A 735 -37.74 17.78 8.05
C ASP A 735 -37.50 16.26 7.91
N THR A 736 -37.96 15.51 8.92
CA THR A 736 -37.78 14.06 9.05
C THR A 736 -38.51 13.27 7.94
N ASN A 737 -39.53 13.85 7.33
CA ASN A 737 -40.35 13.32 6.23
C ASN A 737 -39.82 13.69 4.84
N GLY A 738 -38.93 14.67 4.74
CA GLY A 738 -38.31 15.09 3.48
C GLY A 738 -39.26 15.80 2.52
N ASP A 739 -40.38 16.36 3.01
CA ASP A 739 -41.36 17.07 2.17
C ASP A 739 -41.17 18.60 2.17
N GLY A 740 -40.09 19.09 2.76
CA GLY A 740 -39.92 20.50 3.06
C GLY A 740 -41.04 20.98 3.98
N SER A 741 -41.45 22.24 3.86
CA SER A 741 -42.56 22.77 4.67
C SER A 741 -43.96 22.39 4.14
N GLN A 742 -44.10 21.31 3.37
CA GLN A 742 -45.35 21.00 2.66
C GLN A 742 -46.41 20.43 3.59
N SER A 743 -46.00 19.67 4.60
CA SER A 743 -46.89 19.17 5.63
C SER A 743 -46.69 19.91 6.95
N GLN A 744 -47.75 19.98 7.75
CA GLN A 744 -47.68 20.50 9.12
C GLN A 744 -48.45 19.57 10.06
N PRO A 745 -48.15 19.59 11.36
CA PRO A 745 -48.92 18.87 12.36
C PRO A 745 -50.39 19.26 12.28
N TRP A 746 -51.30 18.27 12.19
CA TRP A 746 -52.73 18.53 12.09
C TRP A 746 -53.25 19.01 13.45
N TYR A 747 -53.49 20.30 13.61
CA TYR A 747 -54.30 20.79 14.73
C TYR A 747 -55.76 20.49 14.42
N THR A 748 -56.43 19.69 15.26
CA THR A 748 -57.89 19.76 15.32
C THR A 748 -58.25 21.17 15.77
N GLN A 749 -58.71 22.00 14.85
CA GLN A 749 -59.37 23.26 15.21
C GLN A 749 -60.53 22.89 16.14
N PRO A 750 -60.60 23.41 17.38
CA PRO A 750 -61.83 23.28 18.15
C PRO A 750 -62.93 23.94 17.32
N VAL A 751 -63.94 23.17 16.92
CA VAL A 751 -65.19 23.76 16.46
C VAL A 751 -65.75 24.51 17.67
N ASN A 752 -65.56 25.82 17.68
CA ASN A 752 -66.11 26.68 18.72
C ASN A 752 -67.62 26.76 18.49
N ALA A 753 -68.37 25.80 19.03
CA ALA A 753 -69.82 25.74 18.96
C ALA A 753 -70.48 26.76 19.92
N THR A 754 -70.08 28.02 19.83
CA THR A 754 -70.72 29.16 20.50
C THR A 754 -71.02 30.27 19.50
N LEU A 755 -71.75 29.96 18.43
CA LEU A 755 -72.71 30.91 17.86
C LEU A 755 -74.01 30.17 17.54
N SER A 756 -75.08 30.77 18.02
CA SER A 756 -76.47 30.30 18.10
C SER A 756 -77.02 29.55 16.90
N LEU A 757 -77.76 28.48 17.19
CA LEU A 757 -78.86 27.96 16.38
C LEU A 757 -79.64 29.11 15.72
N ASN A 758 -79.60 29.19 14.40
CA ASN A 758 -80.75 29.62 13.62
C ASN A 758 -80.98 28.57 12.53
N ALA A 759 -82.04 27.80 12.75
CA ALA A 759 -82.62 26.93 11.75
C ALA A 759 -83.09 27.77 10.55
N SER A 760 -82.75 27.35 9.34
CA SER A 760 -83.73 27.06 8.28
C SER A 760 -83.05 26.82 6.93
N ASN A 761 -83.39 25.66 6.36
CA ASN A 761 -83.68 25.39 4.95
C ASN A 761 -82.67 25.80 3.86
N GLY A 762 -82.23 24.79 3.10
CA GLY A 762 -82.16 24.91 1.65
C GLY A 762 -80.92 24.30 1.00
N VAL A 763 -81.09 23.09 0.43
CA VAL A 763 -80.26 22.56 -0.66
C VAL A 763 -80.31 23.53 -1.85
N PHE A 764 -79.19 23.82 -2.53
CA PHE A 764 -79.06 23.92 -4.00
C PHE A 764 -77.60 24.23 -4.41
N HIS A 765 -76.98 23.36 -5.22
CA HIS A 765 -75.79 23.68 -6.03
C HIS A 765 -76.15 24.64 -7.19
N PRO A 766 -75.21 25.04 -8.07
CA PRO A 766 -74.27 26.17 -7.99
C PRO A 766 -74.60 27.24 -9.06
N SER A 767 -74.23 28.51 -8.88
CA SER A 767 -73.96 29.39 -10.04
C SER A 767 -73.26 30.71 -9.70
N ARG A 768 -72.33 31.07 -10.59
CA ARG A 768 -71.79 32.40 -10.91
C ARG A 768 -70.62 32.96 -10.08
N PHE A 769 -69.47 32.98 -10.76
CA PHE A 769 -68.43 34.00 -10.64
C PHE A 769 -69.01 35.41 -10.74
N LEU A 770 -68.77 36.25 -9.73
CA LEU A 770 -68.77 37.71 -9.86
C LEU A 770 -67.77 38.33 -8.86
N GLY A 771 -66.87 39.17 -9.38
CA GLY A 771 -66.38 40.36 -8.67
C GLY A 771 -64.99 40.30 -8.03
N ARG A 772 -63.95 40.66 -8.82
CA ARG A 772 -62.68 41.21 -8.29
C ARG A 772 -62.93 42.54 -7.58
N LEU A 773 -62.11 42.86 -6.58
CA LEU A 773 -61.42 44.15 -6.50
C LEU A 773 -60.13 44.03 -5.66
N PHE A 774 -58.97 44.04 -6.33
CA PHE A 774 -57.67 44.32 -5.70
C PHE A 774 -57.32 45.78 -6.01
N SER A 775 -57.07 46.59 -4.97
CA SER A 775 -56.62 47.98 -5.11
C SER A 775 -55.10 48.10 -4.98
N ALA A 776 -54.58 49.00 -5.81
CA ALA A 776 -53.21 49.45 -6.04
C ALA A 776 -52.36 49.80 -4.80
N PHE A 777 -51.05 49.52 -4.90
CA PHE A 777 -49.86 50.40 -4.79
C PHE A 777 -48.64 49.45 -4.78
N SER A 778 -47.68 49.46 -5.72
CA SER A 778 -46.70 50.52 -5.95
C SER A 778 -46.17 50.55 -7.40
N THR A 779 -46.01 51.75 -7.92
CA THR A 779 -45.37 52.14 -9.19
C THR A 779 -43.86 52.30 -9.03
N THR A 780 -43.06 51.88 -10.03
CA THR A 780 -42.12 52.76 -10.76
C THR A 780 -41.54 52.11 -12.04
N LEU A 781 -41.82 52.76 -13.19
CA LEU A 781 -40.99 53.06 -14.38
C LEU A 781 -40.06 51.94 -14.93
N ILE A 782 -40.12 51.56 -16.22
CA ILE A 782 -39.78 52.36 -17.41
C ILE A 782 -40.61 51.88 -18.63
N ALA A 783 -41.07 52.82 -19.46
CA ALA A 783 -41.83 52.59 -20.69
C ALA A 783 -41.08 53.12 -21.93
N SER A 784 -41.29 52.46 -23.08
CA SER A 784 -41.56 53.04 -24.43
C SER A 784 -41.61 51.84 -25.40
N SER A 785 -42.59 51.64 -26.29
CA SER A 785 -43.30 52.60 -27.14
C SER A 785 -44.65 52.05 -27.69
N SER A 786 -45.66 52.93 -27.69
CA SER A 786 -46.80 53.15 -28.62
C SER A 786 -47.30 52.08 -29.62
N ILE A 787 -48.45 51.48 -29.26
CA ILE A 787 -49.78 51.44 -29.92
C ILE A 787 -49.90 51.94 -31.39
N VAL A 788 -50.54 51.14 -32.25
CA VAL A 788 -51.67 51.57 -33.12
C VAL A 788 -52.68 50.43 -33.29
N ALA A 789 -53.95 50.70 -32.95
CA ALA A 789 -55.10 49.84 -33.22
C ALA A 789 -55.67 50.09 -34.62
N LYS A 790 -56.27 49.06 -35.26
CA LYS A 790 -57.50 49.27 -36.04
C LYS A 790 -58.30 47.98 -36.32
N SER A 791 -59.60 48.22 -36.33
CA SER A 791 -60.80 47.39 -36.36
C SER A 791 -61.12 46.65 -37.68
N VAL A 792 -61.62 45.41 -37.53
CA VAL A 792 -62.71 44.62 -38.21
C VAL A 792 -63.29 45.10 -39.57
N PRO A 793 -63.75 44.18 -40.48
CA PRO A 793 -65.10 43.59 -40.32
C PRO A 793 -65.39 42.17 -40.90
N PHE A 794 -66.36 41.52 -40.24
CA PHE A 794 -67.36 40.51 -40.63
C PHE A 794 -67.40 39.85 -42.03
N GLY A 795 -67.11 38.54 -42.08
CA GLY A 795 -68.05 37.42 -42.33
C GLY A 795 -68.76 37.21 -43.69
N LYS A 796 -68.66 36.00 -44.28
CA LYS A 796 -69.75 35.28 -45.00
C LYS A 796 -69.44 33.78 -45.29
N TYR A 797 -70.24 32.90 -44.67
CA TYR A 797 -70.79 31.57 -45.06
C TYR A 797 -69.95 30.49 -45.78
N GLN A 798 -69.92 29.26 -45.25
CA GLN A 798 -70.86 28.17 -45.56
C GLN A 798 -70.65 26.92 -44.66
N ARG A 799 -71.76 26.21 -44.37
CA ARG A 799 -71.87 24.98 -43.56
C ARG A 799 -71.29 23.75 -44.29
N ILE A 800 -71.00 22.67 -43.54
CA ILE A 800 -71.60 21.32 -43.61
C ILE A 800 -70.84 20.39 -42.61
N SER A 801 -71.53 19.90 -41.58
CA SER A 801 -71.10 18.81 -40.67
C SER A 801 -71.23 17.42 -41.37
N PRO A 802 -70.96 16.22 -40.78
CA PRO A 802 -70.60 15.84 -39.39
C PRO A 802 -69.59 14.65 -39.26
N LEU A 803 -69.53 14.05 -38.04
CA LEU A 803 -69.02 12.72 -37.62
C LEU A 803 -67.63 12.70 -36.94
N VAL A 804 -67.47 12.50 -35.61
CA VAL A 804 -67.80 11.38 -34.67
C VAL A 804 -66.70 10.29 -34.71
N PHE A 805 -65.95 10.08 -33.61
CA PHE A 805 -65.95 8.95 -32.64
C PHE A 805 -64.61 9.06 -31.85
N SER A 806 -64.31 8.44 -30.70
CA SER A 806 -65.01 7.67 -29.68
C SER A 806 -64.03 7.57 -28.50
N LEU A 807 -64.56 7.50 -27.28
CA LEU A 807 -63.85 7.07 -26.08
C LEU A 807 -63.96 5.54 -25.90
N VAL A 808 -63.12 5.02 -24.98
CA VAL A 808 -63.23 3.76 -24.19
C VAL A 808 -62.78 2.46 -24.92
N PRO A 809 -62.32 1.35 -24.27
CA PRO A 809 -61.97 1.03 -22.86
C PRO A 809 -60.65 0.26 -22.58
N LEU A 810 -60.39 0.06 -21.27
CA LEU A 810 -59.55 -0.94 -20.57
C LEU A 810 -59.72 -2.41 -21.04
N SER A 811 -58.67 -3.25 -20.92
CA SER A 811 -58.52 -4.24 -19.83
C SER A 811 -57.44 -5.33 -20.06
N HIS A 812 -57.00 -5.92 -18.93
CA HIS A 812 -56.47 -7.28 -18.68
C HIS A 812 -55.01 -7.69 -18.98
N GLU A 813 -54.31 -7.99 -17.86
CA GLU A 813 -53.62 -9.23 -17.48
C GLU A 813 -52.55 -9.93 -18.37
N TRP A 814 -51.40 -10.13 -17.71
CA TRP A 814 -50.58 -11.35 -17.55
C TRP A 814 -49.43 -11.70 -18.53
N TYR A 815 -48.27 -11.89 -17.87
CA TYR A 815 -47.00 -12.58 -18.18
C TYR A 815 -45.98 -12.03 -19.19
N GLY A 816 -44.75 -11.97 -18.68
CA GLY A 816 -43.46 -11.78 -19.34
C GLY A 816 -42.38 -11.74 -18.28
#